data_AF-A0A3S3MN92-F1
#
_entry.id   AF-A0A3S3MN92-F1
#
_cell.length_a   1.000
_cell.length_b   1.000
_cell.length_c   1.000
_cell.angle_alpha   90.00
_cell.angle_beta   90.00
_cell.angle_gamma   90.00
#
_symmetry.space_group_name_H-M   'P 1'
#
loop_
_entity.id
_entity.type
_entity.pdbx_description
1 polymer ?
#
loop_
_entity_poly.entity_id
_entity_poly.type
_entity_poly.pdbx_seq_one_letter_code
_entity_poly.pdbx_strand_id
1 'polypeptide(L)'
;MAWERTMADLYGTSGNDTWTNDNTNDRYFGGAGNDTMTGGNGTQVLFPGSNPTANGDWIYGGNGNDVYYGNGSNDNLIEYETDTGRDTMYGGNGNDTLNGGADNDFLSGDAGDDVVVGGSGADTMYGGTGNDYMGAGTGNDSVDGGAGSDTILGDAGDDYIEGRDGSDWLEGGAGNDTIFGDGLTDAQPGNDTIIGGIGADSLRGGAADDLIYGGDDNDSITGNVGNDTIFGGAGDDVIDGGDSLNPQGDDLVQGGDGNDTIWGTAGNDSLYGEVGNDVLYGGDDADSLQGGVGADSLFGGAGNDTLWAGTGDGVTDTDANLLDGGDGNDYMVGEAGNDSLLGGAGADSMWGGAGNDTLFGGADNDSLSGGDGADNLVGDAGDDTLLGSAGNDSLFGGDGNDNLWGGDDNDNLAGDLGNDTLSGEAGNDSLFGGDGADSLSGGDGDDVLQGENGADTLVGDLGNDVLWGGADSDLLLGGDGNDWLEGEAGNDTLTGGTGDDVFVWDQASDDVITDFGTDSGGPYTDANQSNNDFVDLSGIFNDATLAAYNAANGTNFAQPIMAMNHDLADGVISFNGTDMSGPTLTMTGITGGLTWDQTNVVCFASGTMIKTRHGEVAVEDLQPGAQVLTLDSGYQPLRWIGGREVGAAELAQHPKLRPIRIRAGVLGLNQPERDLLVSPQHRVLVRSRVAERMFGEAEVLVAAKHLLALDGVEIAEDVTEVTYWHFLFDTHQVVFSNGAATESLFTGPEALKAVSPEVREEILALFPEFALGLGAETEAVRRLVPGRAARQMAERVLRNRKTLVA
;
A
#
# COMPACT_ATOMS: atom_id res chain seq x y z
N MET A 1 -15.25 -78.71 -44.60
CA MET A 1 -15.52 -79.87 -43.73
C MET A 1 -14.29 -80.12 -42.88
N ALA A 2 -14.10 -79.25 -41.88
CA ALA A 2 -13.28 -79.51 -40.71
C ALA A 2 -14.30 -79.61 -39.56
N TRP A 3 -14.18 -80.65 -38.75
CA TRP A 3 -15.14 -80.97 -37.70
C TRP A 3 -14.96 -79.97 -36.56
N GLU A 4 -16.02 -79.23 -36.22
CA GLU A 4 -16.20 -78.66 -34.89
C GLU A 4 -16.13 -79.82 -33.89
N ARG A 5 -15.07 -79.91 -33.09
CA ARG A 5 -15.10 -80.74 -31.89
C ARG A 5 -15.97 -79.97 -30.89
N THR A 6 -17.18 -80.46 -30.68
CA THR A 6 -18.06 -80.08 -29.58
C THR A 6 -17.36 -80.37 -28.25
N MET A 7 -17.39 -79.43 -27.30
CA MET A 7 -16.95 -79.66 -25.92
C MET A 7 -17.59 -80.93 -25.35
N ALA A 8 -16.85 -81.74 -24.59
CA ALA A 8 -17.41 -82.90 -23.91
C ALA A 8 -18.11 -82.47 -22.61
N ASP A 9 -19.31 -82.99 -22.36
CA ASP A 9 -20.06 -82.71 -21.11
C ASP A 9 -19.79 -83.82 -20.10
N LEU A 10 -19.23 -83.47 -18.94
CA LEU A 10 -19.00 -84.37 -17.81
C LEU A 10 -19.92 -83.99 -16.65
N TYR A 11 -20.53 -84.99 -15.99
CA TYR A 11 -21.47 -84.82 -14.88
C TYR A 11 -21.02 -85.59 -13.63
N GLY A 12 -20.98 -84.92 -12.49
CA GLY A 12 -20.62 -85.49 -11.20
C GLY A 12 -21.84 -86.02 -10.44
N THR A 13 -21.60 -86.39 -9.19
CA THR A 13 -22.49 -87.20 -8.35
C THR A 13 -23.16 -86.35 -7.27
N SER A 14 -23.61 -86.99 -6.19
CA SER A 14 -24.24 -86.31 -5.05
C SER A 14 -23.36 -86.30 -3.80
N GLY A 15 -22.05 -86.52 -3.96
CA GLY A 15 -21.06 -86.33 -2.91
C GLY A 15 -19.82 -85.67 -3.49
N ASN A 16 -18.84 -85.35 -2.64
CA ASN A 16 -17.63 -84.63 -3.03
C ASN A 16 -16.88 -85.31 -4.19
N ASP A 17 -16.84 -84.65 -5.33
CA ASP A 17 -16.18 -85.10 -6.54
C ASP A 17 -14.84 -84.35 -6.73
N THR A 18 -13.85 -85.03 -7.32
CA THR A 18 -12.55 -84.42 -7.67
C THR A 18 -12.24 -84.72 -9.12
N TRP A 19 -12.15 -83.68 -9.94
CA TRP A 19 -11.90 -83.78 -11.37
C TRP A 19 -10.54 -83.17 -11.74
N THR A 20 -9.86 -83.86 -12.66
CA THR A 20 -8.56 -83.46 -13.20
C THR A 20 -8.62 -83.61 -14.71
N ASN A 21 -8.27 -82.54 -15.43
CA ASN A 21 -8.47 -82.35 -16.87
C ASN A 21 -7.62 -83.28 -17.77
N ASP A 22 -8.01 -83.40 -19.05
CA ASP A 22 -7.31 -84.16 -20.10
C ASP A 22 -6.59 -83.31 -21.18
N ASN A 23 -6.50 -82.00 -20.97
CA ASN A 23 -5.97 -80.94 -21.84
C ASN A 23 -6.80 -80.70 -23.12
N THR A 24 -8.11 -80.86 -23.05
CA THR A 24 -9.03 -80.53 -24.15
C THR A 24 -10.17 -79.61 -23.70
N ASN A 25 -10.96 -79.11 -24.65
CA ASN A 25 -12.08 -78.22 -24.35
C ASN A 25 -13.28 -79.00 -23.82
N ASP A 26 -13.68 -78.73 -22.58
CA ASP A 26 -14.69 -79.51 -21.85
C ASP A 26 -15.70 -78.62 -21.12
N ARG A 27 -16.86 -79.20 -20.77
CA ARG A 27 -17.83 -78.61 -19.85
C ARG A 27 -18.04 -79.55 -18.66
N TYR A 28 -17.85 -79.03 -17.47
CA TYR A 28 -17.85 -79.78 -16.23
C TYR A 28 -19.06 -79.37 -15.36
N PHE A 29 -19.84 -80.34 -14.88
CA PHE A 29 -20.96 -80.15 -13.95
C PHE A 29 -20.77 -80.99 -12.68
N GLY A 30 -20.40 -80.41 -11.54
CA GLY A 30 -19.97 -81.10 -10.31
C GLY A 30 -21.06 -81.90 -9.59
N GLY A 31 -22.29 -81.41 -9.54
CA GLY A 31 -23.42 -82.13 -8.97
C GLY A 31 -23.80 -81.60 -7.60
N ALA A 32 -23.67 -82.39 -6.53
CA ALA A 32 -23.90 -81.89 -5.16
C ALA A 32 -22.80 -82.43 -4.25
N GLY A 33 -22.23 -81.59 -3.39
CA GLY A 33 -21.09 -81.97 -2.55
C GLY A 33 -20.15 -80.78 -2.40
N ASN A 34 -18.95 -81.03 -1.90
CA ASN A 34 -17.82 -80.11 -2.04
C ASN A 34 -16.94 -80.65 -3.15
N ASP A 35 -16.98 -80.01 -4.29
CA ASP A 35 -16.33 -80.45 -5.51
C ASP A 35 -15.02 -79.69 -5.71
N THR A 36 -14.01 -80.41 -6.21
CA THR A 36 -12.73 -79.81 -6.62
C THR A 36 -12.55 -80.07 -8.11
N MET A 37 -12.52 -79.01 -8.90
CA MET A 37 -12.30 -79.10 -10.35
C MET A 37 -10.97 -78.44 -10.69
N THR A 38 -10.13 -79.15 -11.44
CA THR A 38 -8.86 -78.61 -11.95
C THR A 38 -8.83 -78.79 -13.46
N GLY A 39 -8.79 -77.67 -14.17
CA GLY A 39 -8.62 -77.56 -15.61
C GLY A 39 -7.17 -77.76 -16.03
N GLY A 40 -6.88 -77.37 -17.26
CA GLY A 40 -5.60 -77.54 -17.95
C GLY A 40 -5.68 -76.83 -19.30
N ASN A 41 -4.77 -77.09 -20.24
CA ASN A 41 -4.50 -76.19 -21.38
C ASN A 41 -5.61 -75.94 -22.44
N GLY A 42 -6.86 -76.36 -22.22
CA GLY A 42 -8.00 -76.18 -23.14
C GLY A 42 -8.77 -74.88 -22.86
N THR A 43 -9.98 -74.75 -23.43
CA THR A 43 -10.98 -73.77 -22.95
C THR A 43 -12.10 -74.53 -22.26
N GLN A 44 -12.46 -74.14 -21.05
CA GLN A 44 -13.33 -74.86 -20.14
C GLN A 44 -14.53 -74.03 -19.69
N VAL A 45 -15.63 -74.72 -19.38
CA VAL A 45 -16.75 -74.13 -18.64
C VAL A 45 -17.05 -75.01 -17.43
N LEU A 46 -16.94 -74.46 -16.23
CA LEU A 46 -17.02 -75.19 -14.97
C LEU A 46 -18.25 -74.75 -14.16
N PHE A 47 -19.09 -75.72 -13.80
CA PHE A 47 -20.30 -75.54 -12.99
C PHE A 47 -20.26 -76.46 -11.75
N PRO A 48 -20.21 -75.93 -10.52
CA PRO A 48 -20.14 -76.71 -9.29
C PRO A 48 -21.40 -77.54 -9.05
N GLY A 49 -22.58 -76.96 -9.29
CA GLY A 49 -23.84 -77.66 -9.03
C GLY A 49 -24.88 -76.78 -8.37
N SER A 50 -25.91 -77.37 -7.76
CA SER A 50 -27.10 -76.63 -7.30
C SER A 50 -27.39 -76.72 -5.80
N ASN A 51 -26.39 -76.89 -4.94
CA ASN A 51 -26.63 -77.21 -3.52
C ASN A 51 -26.27 -76.08 -2.53
N PRO A 52 -27.23 -75.27 -2.07
CA PRO A 52 -27.02 -74.10 -1.20
C PRO A 52 -26.73 -74.43 0.28
N THR A 53 -26.24 -75.63 0.61
CA THR A 53 -26.09 -76.09 2.02
C THR A 53 -24.81 -76.85 2.34
N ALA A 54 -23.87 -76.98 1.39
CA ALA A 54 -22.57 -77.58 1.61
C ALA A 54 -21.48 -76.50 1.59
N ASN A 55 -20.41 -76.66 2.37
CA ASN A 55 -19.28 -75.73 2.38
C ASN A 55 -18.66 -75.65 0.97
N GLY A 56 -18.15 -74.48 0.59
CA GLY A 56 -17.57 -74.12 -0.71
C GLY A 56 -16.92 -75.15 -1.60
N ASP A 57 -17.12 -74.94 -2.90
CA ASP A 57 -16.42 -75.62 -4.00
C ASP A 57 -15.06 -74.96 -4.31
N TRP A 58 -14.16 -75.71 -4.95
CA TRP A 58 -12.84 -75.22 -5.38
C TRP A 58 -12.68 -75.47 -6.88
N ILE A 59 -12.51 -74.41 -7.67
CA ILE A 59 -12.43 -74.46 -9.13
C ILE A 59 -11.14 -73.79 -9.57
N TYR A 60 -10.35 -74.50 -10.36
CA TYR A 60 -9.11 -74.03 -10.99
C TYR A 60 -9.19 -74.34 -12.49
N GLY A 61 -8.89 -73.41 -13.39
CA GLY A 61 -9.00 -73.57 -14.86
C GLY A 61 -7.68 -73.82 -15.54
N GLY A 62 -6.62 -73.16 -15.08
CA GLY A 62 -5.31 -73.25 -15.70
C GLY A 62 -5.32 -72.59 -17.08
N ASN A 63 -4.29 -72.82 -17.89
CA ASN A 63 -4.20 -72.13 -19.19
C ASN A 63 -5.41 -72.29 -20.13
N GLY A 64 -5.78 -71.19 -20.77
CA GLY A 64 -6.78 -71.03 -21.82
C GLY A 64 -8.00 -70.28 -21.32
N ASN A 65 -8.73 -69.63 -22.23
CA ASN A 65 -9.89 -68.82 -21.85
C ASN A 65 -11.01 -69.69 -21.24
N ASP A 66 -11.20 -69.60 -19.94
CA ASP A 66 -12.08 -70.42 -19.14
C ASP A 66 -13.25 -69.62 -18.56
N VAL A 67 -14.36 -70.31 -18.26
CA VAL A 67 -15.57 -69.71 -17.68
C VAL A 67 -16.00 -70.49 -16.44
N TYR A 68 -16.18 -69.77 -15.35
CA TYR A 68 -16.49 -70.29 -14.03
C TYR A 68 -17.83 -69.77 -13.56
N TYR A 69 -18.58 -70.62 -12.88
CA TYR A 69 -19.77 -70.24 -12.14
C TYR A 69 -19.66 -70.81 -10.75
N GLY A 70 -19.91 -70.03 -9.71
CA GLY A 70 -20.19 -70.53 -8.37
C GLY A 70 -21.68 -70.79 -8.20
N ASN A 71 -22.10 -71.08 -6.97
CA ASN A 71 -23.47 -71.45 -6.66
C ASN A 71 -24.07 -70.63 -5.51
N GLY A 72 -24.69 -71.27 -4.51
CA GLY A 72 -25.28 -70.59 -3.36
C GLY A 72 -24.47 -70.78 -2.08
N SER A 73 -23.19 -71.15 -2.23
CA SER A 73 -22.22 -71.45 -1.18
C SER A 73 -20.95 -70.67 -1.43
N ASN A 74 -20.15 -70.47 -0.38
CA ASN A 74 -18.85 -69.79 -0.39
C ASN A 74 -17.79 -70.50 -1.26
N ASP A 75 -17.73 -70.23 -2.55
CA ASP A 75 -16.91 -70.93 -3.53
C ASP A 75 -15.52 -70.27 -3.71
N ASN A 76 -14.53 -71.04 -4.16
CA ASN A 76 -13.18 -70.56 -4.47
C ASN A 76 -12.90 -70.80 -5.96
N LEU A 77 -12.84 -69.74 -6.76
CA LEU A 77 -12.58 -69.75 -8.20
C LEU A 77 -11.21 -69.13 -8.44
N ILE A 78 -10.19 -69.93 -8.78
CA ILE A 78 -8.79 -69.52 -8.70
C ILE A 78 -8.04 -69.86 -9.97
N GLU A 79 -7.46 -68.85 -10.60
CA GLU A 79 -6.35 -68.97 -11.54
C GLU A 79 -5.02 -68.62 -10.86
N TYR A 80 -3.92 -69.03 -11.49
CA TYR A 80 -2.58 -68.65 -11.04
C TYR A 80 -1.95 -67.68 -12.03
N GLU A 81 -1.12 -66.75 -11.54
CA GLU A 81 -0.28 -65.82 -12.33
C GLU A 81 0.64 -66.45 -13.39
N THR A 82 0.74 -67.79 -13.40
CA THR A 82 1.51 -68.53 -14.40
C THR A 82 0.67 -69.09 -15.53
N ASP A 83 -0.65 -69.11 -15.34
CA ASP A 83 -1.62 -69.51 -16.34
C ASP A 83 -1.87 -68.34 -17.30
N THR A 84 -2.36 -68.66 -18.49
CA THR A 84 -2.54 -67.68 -19.58
C THR A 84 -3.89 -67.91 -20.19
N GLY A 85 -4.68 -66.87 -20.42
CA GLY A 85 -6.08 -67.02 -20.82
C GLY A 85 -6.89 -65.81 -20.39
N ARG A 86 -7.85 -65.38 -21.21
CA ARG A 86 -8.83 -64.40 -20.77
C ARG A 86 -10.04 -65.14 -20.21
N ASP A 87 -10.23 -65.03 -18.92
CA ASP A 87 -11.13 -65.84 -18.13
C ASP A 87 -12.36 -65.06 -17.68
N THR A 88 -13.38 -65.77 -17.23
CA THR A 88 -14.65 -65.19 -16.81
C THR A 88 -15.19 -65.92 -15.59
N MET A 89 -15.27 -65.25 -14.45
CA MET A 89 -15.68 -65.80 -13.17
C MET A 89 -16.95 -65.15 -12.63
N TYR A 90 -17.86 -65.98 -12.12
CA TYR A 90 -19.08 -65.54 -11.42
C TYR A 90 -19.15 -66.29 -10.07
N GLY A 91 -19.21 -65.60 -8.93
CA GLY A 91 -19.28 -66.19 -7.59
C GLY A 91 -20.68 -66.74 -7.26
N GLY A 92 -21.72 -65.95 -7.48
CA GLY A 92 -23.11 -66.37 -7.32
C GLY A 92 -23.74 -65.85 -6.03
N ASN A 93 -24.10 -66.71 -5.08
CA ASN A 93 -24.46 -66.24 -3.75
C ASN A 93 -23.56 -66.93 -2.72
N GLY A 94 -23.23 -66.25 -1.65
CA GLY A 94 -22.27 -66.74 -0.67
C GLY A 94 -21.13 -65.76 -0.56
N ASN A 95 -20.18 -66.05 0.32
CA ASN A 95 -18.97 -65.25 0.45
C ASN A 95 -17.86 -65.99 -0.29
N ASP A 96 -17.62 -65.58 -1.52
CA ASP A 96 -16.81 -66.26 -2.51
C ASP A 96 -15.39 -65.69 -2.57
N THR A 97 -14.47 -66.42 -3.19
CA THR A 97 -13.09 -65.97 -3.42
C THR A 97 -12.73 -66.23 -4.88
N LEU A 98 -12.51 -65.15 -5.63
CA LEU A 98 -12.19 -65.16 -7.05
C LEU A 98 -10.75 -64.63 -7.26
N ASN A 99 -9.97 -65.27 -8.14
CA ASN A 99 -8.65 -64.80 -8.55
C ASN A 99 -8.45 -65.02 -10.06
N GLY A 100 -8.28 -63.95 -10.85
CA GLY A 100 -8.17 -63.96 -12.31
C GLY A 100 -6.81 -64.43 -12.83
N GLY A 101 -5.74 -64.11 -12.11
CA GLY A 101 -4.40 -64.54 -12.45
C GLY A 101 -3.76 -63.59 -13.45
N ALA A 102 -3.44 -64.04 -14.65
CA ALA A 102 -2.77 -63.21 -15.65
C ALA A 102 -3.61 -63.10 -16.93
N ASP A 103 -3.36 -62.04 -17.70
CA ASP A 103 -4.17 -61.58 -18.84
C ASP A 103 -5.46 -60.85 -18.40
N ASN A 104 -6.28 -60.43 -19.37
CA ASN A 104 -7.42 -59.54 -19.13
C ASN A 104 -8.70 -60.31 -18.79
N ASP A 105 -9.10 -60.32 -17.54
CA ASP A 105 -10.17 -61.16 -17.04
C ASP A 105 -11.49 -60.43 -16.77
N PHE A 106 -12.53 -61.21 -16.54
CA PHE A 106 -13.82 -60.73 -16.06
C PHE A 106 -14.17 -61.47 -14.76
N LEU A 107 -14.42 -60.75 -13.68
CA LEU A 107 -14.74 -61.32 -12.37
C LEU A 107 -16.00 -60.65 -11.81
N SER A 108 -16.86 -61.43 -11.17
CA SER A 108 -18.10 -60.95 -10.56
C SER A 108 -18.39 -61.75 -9.29
N GLY A 109 -18.37 -61.11 -8.11
CA GLY A 109 -18.72 -61.73 -6.83
C GLY A 109 -20.20 -62.12 -6.75
N ASP A 110 -21.06 -61.24 -7.28
CA ASP A 110 -22.53 -61.31 -7.26
C ASP A 110 -23.13 -60.98 -5.88
N ALA A 111 -23.32 -61.92 -4.95
CA ALA A 111 -24.05 -61.64 -3.71
C ALA A 111 -23.46 -62.31 -2.47
N GLY A 112 -23.00 -61.51 -1.53
CA GLY A 112 -22.39 -61.87 -0.26
C GLY A 112 -21.12 -61.05 -0.07
N ASP A 113 -20.37 -61.31 0.99
CA ASP A 113 -19.11 -60.56 1.22
C ASP A 113 -17.97 -61.32 0.54
N ASP A 114 -17.58 -60.87 -0.65
CA ASP A 114 -16.70 -61.56 -1.57
C ASP A 114 -15.25 -61.06 -1.51
N VAL A 115 -14.31 -61.90 -1.96
CA VAL A 115 -12.91 -61.52 -2.18
C VAL A 115 -12.62 -61.68 -3.67
N VAL A 116 -12.37 -60.60 -4.39
CA VAL A 116 -12.14 -60.61 -5.84
C VAL A 116 -10.76 -60.05 -6.15
N VAL A 117 -9.92 -60.83 -6.83
CA VAL A 117 -8.55 -60.41 -7.20
C VAL A 117 -8.35 -60.54 -8.71
N GLY A 118 -8.01 -59.46 -9.40
CA GLY A 118 -7.74 -59.45 -10.85
C GLY A 118 -6.43 -60.18 -11.15
N GLY A 119 -5.32 -59.58 -10.73
CA GLY A 119 -3.96 -60.11 -10.91
C GLY A 119 -3.18 -59.24 -11.88
N SER A 120 -2.65 -59.79 -12.97
CA SER A 120 -1.94 -59.00 -13.99
C SER A 120 -2.71 -58.95 -15.29
N GLY A 121 -3.15 -57.78 -15.73
CA GLY A 121 -4.11 -57.76 -16.82
C GLY A 121 -4.59 -56.36 -17.16
N ALA A 122 -5.77 -56.31 -17.73
CA ALA A 122 -6.60 -55.11 -17.69
C ALA A 122 -7.99 -55.71 -17.54
N ASP A 123 -8.38 -55.82 -16.28
CA ASP A 123 -9.42 -56.68 -15.76
C ASP A 123 -10.71 -55.89 -15.59
N THR A 124 -11.82 -56.62 -15.53
CA THR A 124 -13.13 -56.04 -15.24
C THR A 124 -13.74 -56.80 -14.07
N MET A 125 -13.97 -56.11 -12.96
CA MET A 125 -14.38 -56.70 -11.70
C MET A 125 -15.65 -56.05 -11.16
N TYR A 126 -16.54 -56.89 -10.61
CA TYR A 126 -17.75 -56.46 -9.90
C TYR A 126 -17.82 -57.18 -8.55
N GLY A 127 -17.98 -56.45 -7.44
CA GLY A 127 -18.26 -57.03 -6.13
C GLY A 127 -19.69 -57.57 -6.08
N GLY A 128 -20.66 -56.65 -6.16
CA GLY A 128 -22.07 -56.98 -6.32
C GLY A 128 -22.90 -56.48 -5.14
N THR A 129 -23.36 -57.36 -4.26
CA THR A 129 -24.02 -56.93 -3.01
C THR A 129 -23.34 -57.58 -1.82
N GLY A 130 -23.09 -56.83 -0.76
CA GLY A 130 -22.32 -57.31 0.39
C GLY A 130 -21.14 -56.38 0.61
N ASN A 131 -20.31 -56.68 1.60
CA ASN A 131 -19.12 -55.89 1.87
C ASN A 131 -17.91 -56.60 1.27
N ASP A 132 -17.49 -56.17 0.09
CA ASP A 132 -16.53 -56.87 -0.74
C ASP A 132 -15.10 -56.37 -0.51
N TYR A 133 -14.12 -57.25 -0.71
CA TYR A 133 -12.71 -56.91 -0.76
C TYR A 133 -12.16 -57.19 -2.15
N MET A 134 -11.69 -56.15 -2.84
CA MET A 134 -11.22 -56.24 -4.21
C MET A 134 -9.81 -55.70 -4.37
N GLY A 135 -8.98 -56.44 -5.12
CA GLY A 135 -7.63 -56.01 -5.50
C GLY A 135 -7.40 -56.24 -6.99
N ALA A 136 -7.21 -55.17 -7.74
CA ALA A 136 -7.13 -55.21 -9.20
C ALA A 136 -5.79 -55.75 -9.68
N GLY A 137 -4.69 -55.20 -9.14
CA GLY A 137 -3.35 -55.74 -9.30
C GLY A 137 -2.50 -54.92 -10.25
N THR A 138 -2.17 -55.41 -11.43
CA THR A 138 -1.37 -54.62 -12.38
C THR A 138 -2.04 -54.48 -13.73
N GLY A 139 -1.91 -53.30 -14.30
CA GLY A 139 -2.48 -52.88 -15.57
C GLY A 139 -3.79 -52.13 -15.33
N ASN A 140 -4.42 -51.67 -16.41
CA ASN A 140 -5.49 -50.67 -16.31
C ASN A 140 -6.83 -51.37 -16.12
N ASP A 141 -7.30 -51.39 -14.88
CA ASP A 141 -8.43 -52.19 -14.44
C ASP A 141 -9.72 -51.38 -14.32
N SER A 142 -10.86 -52.07 -14.36
CA SER A 142 -12.18 -51.47 -14.13
C SER A 142 -12.87 -52.23 -13.02
N VAL A 143 -13.16 -51.54 -11.92
CA VAL A 143 -13.62 -52.14 -10.66
C VAL A 143 -14.85 -51.41 -10.15
N ASP A 144 -15.86 -52.19 -9.75
CA ASP A 144 -17.15 -51.70 -9.29
C ASP A 144 -17.56 -52.46 -8.03
N GLY A 145 -17.63 -51.76 -6.90
CA GLY A 145 -17.95 -52.29 -5.56
C GLY A 145 -19.34 -52.89 -5.53
N GLY A 146 -20.35 -52.07 -5.82
CA GLY A 146 -21.71 -52.53 -5.93
C GLY A 146 -22.59 -51.95 -4.84
N ALA A 147 -22.96 -52.73 -3.84
CA ALA A 147 -23.78 -52.25 -2.74
C ALA A 147 -23.34 -52.88 -1.44
N GLY A 148 -23.03 -52.05 -0.46
CA GLY A 148 -22.40 -52.44 0.79
C GLY A 148 -21.16 -51.59 1.03
N SER A 149 -20.47 -51.82 2.13
CA SER A 149 -19.24 -51.06 2.42
C SER A 149 -18.04 -51.87 1.97
N ASP A 150 -17.47 -51.46 0.85
CA ASP A 150 -16.46 -52.20 0.10
C ASP A 150 -15.04 -51.70 0.39
N THR A 151 -14.05 -52.51 0.06
CA THR A 151 -12.63 -52.14 0.08
C THR A 151 -12.03 -52.50 -1.26
N ILE A 152 -11.59 -51.49 -2.01
CA ILE A 152 -11.09 -51.63 -3.38
C ILE A 152 -9.67 -51.08 -3.47
N LEU A 153 -8.76 -51.87 -4.02
CA LEU A 153 -7.37 -51.49 -4.31
C LEU A 153 -7.13 -51.63 -5.82
N GLY A 154 -6.80 -50.54 -6.52
CA GLY A 154 -6.38 -50.53 -7.93
C GLY A 154 -4.96 -51.08 -8.12
N ASP A 155 -4.07 -50.79 -7.16
CA ASP A 155 -2.65 -51.16 -7.14
C ASP A 155 -1.82 -50.41 -8.20
N ALA A 156 -1.63 -50.94 -9.42
CA ALA A 156 -0.73 -50.29 -10.40
C ALA A 156 -1.29 -50.33 -11.80
N GLY A 157 -1.60 -49.18 -12.37
CA GLY A 157 -2.30 -49.05 -13.64
C GLY A 157 -2.98 -47.69 -13.68
N ASP A 158 -3.52 -47.30 -14.84
CA ASP A 158 -4.51 -46.21 -14.83
C ASP A 158 -5.88 -46.88 -14.65
N ASP A 159 -6.40 -46.89 -13.43
CA ASP A 159 -7.55 -47.67 -13.00
C ASP A 159 -8.84 -46.85 -12.96
N TYR A 160 -9.97 -47.53 -13.13
CA TYR A 160 -11.30 -46.96 -12.99
C TYR A 160 -12.06 -47.67 -11.87
N ILE A 161 -12.34 -46.94 -10.79
CA ILE A 161 -12.94 -47.49 -9.57
C ILE A 161 -14.26 -46.77 -9.25
N GLU A 162 -15.33 -47.54 -9.01
CA GLU A 162 -16.61 -47.07 -8.48
C GLU A 162 -16.94 -47.80 -7.17
N GLY A 163 -17.20 -47.08 -6.07
CA GLY A 163 -17.69 -47.64 -4.80
C GLY A 163 -19.18 -47.99 -4.84
N ARG A 164 -20.00 -46.98 -5.19
CA ARG A 164 -21.47 -46.96 -5.36
C ARG A 164 -22.32 -46.72 -4.11
N ASP A 165 -22.92 -47.77 -3.54
CA ASP A 165 -23.87 -47.63 -2.42
C ASP A 165 -23.11 -48.09 -1.18
N GLY A 166 -22.56 -47.19 -0.36
CA GLY A 166 -21.62 -47.72 0.61
C GLY A 166 -21.05 -46.75 1.60
N SER A 167 -19.94 -47.16 2.19
CA SER A 167 -19.04 -46.31 2.94
C SER A 167 -17.71 -46.99 2.73
N ASP A 168 -17.12 -46.64 1.59
CA ASP A 168 -16.17 -47.47 0.89
C ASP A 168 -14.75 -47.00 1.17
N TRP A 169 -13.82 -47.93 1.08
CA TRP A 169 -12.39 -47.63 1.09
C TRP A 169 -11.84 -47.86 -0.32
N LEU A 170 -11.45 -46.79 -1.00
CA LEU A 170 -11.02 -46.83 -2.39
C LEU A 170 -9.57 -46.31 -2.48
N GLU A 171 -8.66 -47.12 -3.02
CA GLU A 171 -7.26 -46.76 -3.23
C GLU A 171 -6.86 -47.02 -4.69
N GLY A 172 -6.45 -45.99 -5.43
CA GLY A 172 -6.00 -46.11 -6.83
C GLY A 172 -4.65 -46.79 -6.92
N GLY A 173 -3.64 -46.20 -6.29
CA GLY A 173 -2.31 -46.76 -6.19
C GLY A 173 -1.31 -46.02 -7.07
N ALA A 174 -0.84 -46.62 -8.16
CA ALA A 174 0.15 -46.01 -9.04
C ALA A 174 -0.32 -45.96 -10.50
N GLY A 175 -0.47 -44.74 -11.03
CA GLY A 175 -0.97 -44.44 -12.36
C GLY A 175 -1.95 -43.29 -12.26
N ASN A 176 -2.64 -42.94 -13.35
CA ASN A 176 -3.60 -41.83 -13.34
C ASN A 176 -5.00 -42.42 -13.20
N ASP A 177 -5.47 -42.49 -11.97
CA ASP A 177 -6.65 -43.22 -11.59
C ASP A 177 -7.90 -42.33 -11.68
N THR A 178 -9.05 -42.97 -11.91
CA THR A 178 -10.36 -42.31 -11.84
C THR A 178 -11.19 -43.03 -10.79
N ILE A 179 -11.49 -42.35 -9.69
CA ILE A 179 -12.17 -42.94 -8.54
C ILE A 179 -13.43 -42.16 -8.21
N PHE A 180 -14.55 -42.88 -8.10
CA PHE A 180 -15.83 -42.37 -7.63
C PHE A 180 -16.24 -43.15 -6.38
N GLY A 181 -16.50 -42.44 -5.28
CA GLY A 181 -17.15 -42.98 -4.09
C GLY A 181 -18.59 -43.35 -4.42
N ASP A 182 -19.50 -42.39 -4.23
CA ASP A 182 -20.93 -42.55 -4.50
C ASP A 182 -21.39 -41.87 -5.80
N GLY A 183 -22.43 -42.43 -6.42
CA GLY A 183 -23.21 -41.76 -7.43
C GLY A 183 -24.28 -40.83 -6.83
N LEU A 184 -24.52 -39.66 -7.46
CA LEU A 184 -25.59 -38.71 -7.07
C LEU A 184 -27.02 -39.31 -7.08
N THR A 185 -27.20 -40.52 -7.63
CA THR A 185 -28.50 -41.19 -7.73
C THR A 185 -28.59 -42.46 -6.89
N ASP A 186 -27.59 -42.68 -6.04
CA ASP A 186 -27.42 -43.95 -5.36
C ASP A 186 -28.42 -44.06 -4.21
N ALA A 187 -28.80 -45.29 -3.90
CA ALA A 187 -29.93 -45.57 -3.05
C ALA A 187 -29.58 -45.34 -1.58
N GLN A 188 -28.34 -45.60 -1.18
CA GLN A 188 -27.78 -45.46 0.15
C GLN A 188 -26.36 -44.90 0.06
N PRO A 189 -26.20 -43.58 -0.21
CA PRO A 189 -24.89 -42.96 -0.17
C PRO A 189 -24.33 -43.01 1.26
N GLY A 190 -23.01 -43.01 1.40
CA GLY A 190 -22.34 -42.93 2.69
C GLY A 190 -20.91 -42.42 2.58
N ASN A 191 -20.28 -42.36 3.74
CA ASN A 191 -19.03 -41.63 3.90
C ASN A 191 -17.85 -42.46 3.39
N ASP A 192 -17.26 -42.02 2.29
CA ASP A 192 -16.19 -42.74 1.61
C ASP A 192 -14.81 -42.27 2.05
N THR A 193 -13.82 -43.16 1.93
CA THR A 193 -12.39 -42.84 2.03
C THR A 193 -11.75 -43.13 0.70
N ILE A 194 -11.27 -42.08 0.02
CA ILE A 194 -10.67 -42.15 -1.31
C ILE A 194 -9.19 -41.75 -1.22
N ILE A 195 -8.33 -42.54 -1.84
CA ILE A 195 -6.89 -42.31 -1.91
C ILE A 195 -6.46 -42.48 -3.38
N GLY A 196 -6.01 -41.42 -4.04
CA GLY A 196 -5.49 -41.47 -5.41
C GLY A 196 -4.17 -42.24 -5.45
N GLY A 197 -3.12 -41.65 -4.88
CA GLY A 197 -1.82 -42.30 -4.73
C GLY A 197 -0.73 -41.58 -5.51
N ILE A 198 -0.11 -42.25 -6.48
CA ILE A 198 0.93 -41.67 -7.33
C ILE A 198 0.40 -41.54 -8.74
N GLY A 199 0.30 -40.30 -9.23
CA GLY A 199 -0.11 -39.99 -10.59
C GLY A 199 -1.17 -38.90 -10.59
N ALA A 200 -1.54 -38.39 -11.76
CA ALA A 200 -2.51 -37.30 -11.87
C ALA A 200 -3.92 -37.88 -11.85
N ASP A 201 -4.53 -37.92 -10.66
CA ASP A 201 -5.77 -38.64 -10.39
C ASP A 201 -7.02 -37.77 -10.54
N SER A 202 -8.16 -38.42 -10.80
CA SER A 202 -9.48 -37.80 -10.87
C SER A 202 -10.37 -38.41 -9.80
N LEU A 203 -10.60 -37.69 -8.71
CA LEU A 203 -11.26 -38.20 -7.52
C LEU A 203 -12.59 -37.49 -7.28
N ARG A 204 -13.63 -38.27 -6.93
CA ARG A 204 -14.94 -37.73 -6.57
C ARG A 204 -15.55 -38.45 -5.38
N GLY A 205 -15.84 -37.70 -4.31
CA GLY A 205 -16.51 -38.21 -3.09
C GLY A 205 -17.94 -38.66 -3.39
N GLY A 206 -18.84 -37.72 -3.62
CA GLY A 206 -20.20 -38.01 -4.09
C GLY A 206 -21.26 -37.38 -3.22
N ALA A 207 -21.80 -38.11 -2.26
CA ALA A 207 -22.75 -37.56 -1.30
C ALA A 207 -22.38 -38.07 0.10
N ALA A 208 -22.79 -37.35 1.14
CA ALA A 208 -22.33 -37.56 2.51
C ALA A 208 -20.93 -37.01 2.76
N ASP A 209 -20.44 -37.14 3.99
CA ASP A 209 -19.20 -36.49 4.43
C ASP A 209 -18.00 -37.40 4.11
N ASP A 210 -17.23 -37.07 3.07
CA ASP A 210 -16.17 -37.90 2.52
C ASP A 210 -14.76 -37.48 2.99
N LEU A 211 -13.82 -38.42 2.91
CA LEU A 211 -12.40 -38.19 3.18
C LEU A 211 -11.57 -38.52 1.94
N ILE A 212 -10.96 -37.52 1.32
CA ILE A 212 -10.25 -37.66 0.05
C ILE A 212 -8.78 -37.26 0.20
N TYR A 213 -7.88 -38.09 -0.31
CA TYR A 213 -6.46 -37.83 -0.46
C TYR A 213 -6.08 -37.94 -1.94
N GLY A 214 -5.58 -36.87 -2.55
CA GLY A 214 -5.02 -36.86 -3.90
C GLY A 214 -3.75 -37.70 -3.97
N GLY A 215 -2.66 -37.18 -3.43
CA GLY A 215 -1.40 -37.90 -3.32
C GLY A 215 -0.23 -37.12 -3.92
N ASP A 216 0.54 -37.76 -4.79
CA ASP A 216 1.63 -37.15 -5.55
C ASP A 216 1.16 -36.86 -6.99
N ASP A 217 1.70 -35.78 -7.59
CA ASP A 217 1.34 -35.23 -8.91
C ASP A 217 0.03 -34.42 -8.89
N ASN A 218 -0.36 -33.85 -10.05
CA ASN A 218 -1.43 -32.86 -10.13
C ASN A 218 -2.82 -33.52 -10.22
N ASP A 219 -3.59 -33.42 -9.16
CA ASP A 219 -4.88 -34.08 -9.01
C ASP A 219 -6.08 -33.19 -9.32
N SER A 220 -7.19 -33.82 -9.71
CA SER A 220 -8.50 -33.18 -9.87
C SER A 220 -9.47 -33.81 -8.87
N ILE A 221 -9.87 -33.06 -7.86
CA ILE A 221 -10.66 -33.58 -6.73
C ILE A 221 -11.99 -32.83 -6.62
N THR A 222 -13.08 -33.57 -6.37
CA THR A 222 -14.38 -32.96 -6.08
C THR A 222 -15.09 -33.68 -4.92
N GLY A 223 -15.38 -32.97 -3.81
CA GLY A 223 -16.14 -33.50 -2.67
C GLY A 223 -17.61 -33.73 -3.00
N ASN A 224 -18.29 -32.66 -3.43
CA ASN A 224 -19.71 -32.54 -3.83
C ASN A 224 -20.69 -32.17 -2.72
N VAL A 225 -21.35 -33.12 -2.06
CA VAL A 225 -22.45 -32.83 -1.12
C VAL A 225 -22.15 -33.49 0.20
N GLY A 226 -21.97 -32.71 1.24
CA GLY A 226 -21.54 -33.19 2.55
C GLY A 226 -20.49 -32.25 3.09
N ASN A 227 -20.04 -32.49 4.32
CA ASN A 227 -18.92 -31.75 4.90
C ASN A 227 -17.67 -32.58 4.64
N ASP A 228 -17.03 -32.31 3.52
CA ASP A 228 -15.94 -33.13 3.02
C ASP A 228 -14.60 -32.72 3.63
N THR A 229 -13.70 -33.67 3.77
CA THR A 229 -12.30 -33.40 4.16
C THR A 229 -11.38 -33.84 3.02
N ILE A 230 -10.71 -32.88 2.40
CA ILE A 230 -9.93 -33.09 1.19
C ILE A 230 -8.48 -32.64 1.42
N PHE A 231 -7.54 -33.49 1.02
CA PHE A 231 -6.11 -33.20 0.97
C PHE A 231 -5.62 -33.42 -0.47
N GLY A 232 -5.14 -32.37 -1.15
CA GLY A 232 -4.53 -32.46 -2.48
C GLY A 232 -3.25 -33.28 -2.45
N GLY A 233 -2.26 -32.80 -1.70
CA GLY A 233 -1.01 -33.52 -1.48
C GLY A 233 0.16 -32.77 -2.08
N ALA A 234 0.85 -33.35 -3.05
CA ALA A 234 2.00 -32.72 -3.71
C ALA A 234 1.75 -32.65 -5.21
N GLY A 235 1.68 -31.46 -5.79
CA GLY A 235 1.26 -31.25 -7.17
C GLY A 235 0.62 -29.88 -7.30
N ASP A 236 0.42 -29.40 -8.52
CA ASP A 236 -0.49 -28.26 -8.71
C ASP A 236 -1.91 -28.82 -8.87
N ASP A 237 -2.67 -28.86 -7.77
CA ASP A 237 -3.96 -29.53 -7.66
C ASP A 237 -5.14 -28.62 -7.98
N VAL A 238 -6.24 -29.23 -8.42
CA VAL A 238 -7.52 -28.55 -8.70
C VAL A 238 -8.59 -29.19 -7.84
N ILE A 239 -9.03 -28.48 -6.80
CA ILE A 239 -9.91 -29.01 -5.76
C ILE A 239 -11.20 -28.21 -5.68
N ASP A 240 -12.33 -28.90 -5.76
CA ASP A 240 -13.66 -28.35 -5.60
C ASP A 240 -14.35 -29.01 -4.40
N GLY A 241 -14.54 -28.28 -3.30
CA GLY A 241 -15.17 -28.76 -2.07
C GLY A 241 -16.59 -29.28 -2.33
N GLY A 242 -17.37 -28.55 -3.14
CA GLY A 242 -18.79 -28.83 -3.31
C GLY A 242 -19.37 -28.55 -4.70
N ASP A 243 -20.54 -29.14 -5.02
CA ASP A 243 -21.22 -28.83 -6.29
C ASP A 243 -21.99 -27.51 -6.18
N SER A 244 -21.63 -26.57 -7.07
CA SER A 244 -22.36 -25.32 -7.39
C SER A 244 -23.89 -25.43 -7.52
N LEU A 245 -24.44 -26.64 -7.73
CA LEU A 245 -25.87 -26.89 -7.90
C LEU A 245 -26.60 -27.36 -6.63
N ASN A 246 -25.89 -27.80 -5.59
CA ASN A 246 -26.50 -28.22 -4.32
C ASN A 246 -25.51 -28.12 -3.14
N PRO A 247 -25.19 -26.89 -2.69
CA PRO A 247 -24.01 -26.63 -1.89
C PRO A 247 -24.37 -26.67 -0.40
N GLN A 248 -24.49 -27.86 0.18
CA GLN A 248 -24.68 -27.98 1.63
C GLN A 248 -23.51 -28.80 2.17
N GLY A 249 -22.48 -28.11 2.63
CA GLY A 249 -21.26 -28.65 3.23
C GLY A 249 -20.48 -27.54 3.88
N ASP A 250 -19.96 -27.73 5.09
CA ASP A 250 -18.88 -26.92 5.64
C ASP A 250 -17.59 -27.74 5.41
N ASP A 251 -16.85 -27.46 4.34
CA ASP A 251 -15.76 -28.29 3.86
C ASP A 251 -14.40 -27.92 4.50
N LEU A 252 -13.52 -28.91 4.63
CA LEU A 252 -12.13 -28.72 5.03
C LEU A 252 -11.22 -29.14 3.89
N VAL A 253 -10.55 -28.19 3.25
CA VAL A 253 -9.68 -28.45 2.10
C VAL A 253 -8.26 -27.97 2.36
N GLN A 254 -7.29 -28.84 2.10
CA GLN A 254 -5.86 -28.52 2.10
C GLN A 254 -5.27 -28.82 0.72
N GLY A 255 -4.66 -27.83 0.07
CA GLY A 255 -3.94 -27.98 -1.20
C GLY A 255 -2.68 -28.82 -1.01
N GLY A 256 -1.69 -28.27 -0.33
CA GLY A 256 -0.46 -28.98 0.04
C GLY A 256 0.78 -28.36 -0.58
N ASP A 257 1.65 -29.17 -1.18
CA ASP A 257 2.85 -28.69 -1.86
C ASP A 257 2.56 -28.47 -3.36
N GLY A 258 2.54 -27.23 -3.84
CA GLY A 258 2.37 -26.88 -5.26
C GLY A 258 1.45 -25.67 -5.41
N ASN A 259 1.15 -25.27 -6.64
CA ASN A 259 0.28 -24.10 -6.88
C ASN A 259 -1.15 -24.57 -7.08
N ASP A 260 -1.91 -24.59 -6.00
CA ASP A 260 -3.22 -25.21 -5.95
C ASP A 260 -4.33 -24.22 -6.31
N THR A 261 -5.42 -24.74 -6.86
CA THR A 261 -6.66 -23.98 -7.02
C THR A 261 -7.80 -24.65 -6.28
N ILE A 262 -8.35 -23.95 -5.31
CA ILE A 262 -9.34 -24.48 -4.36
C ILE A 262 -10.63 -23.65 -4.42
N TRP A 263 -11.77 -24.32 -4.51
CA TRP A 263 -13.10 -23.72 -4.34
C TRP A 263 -13.82 -24.35 -3.14
N GLY A 264 -14.30 -23.54 -2.18
CA GLY A 264 -15.17 -23.99 -1.09
C GLY A 264 -16.63 -24.14 -1.54
N THR A 265 -17.13 -23.12 -2.26
CA THR A 265 -18.48 -23.01 -2.84
C THR A 265 -19.53 -22.41 -1.90
N ALA A 266 -20.49 -23.16 -1.36
CA ALA A 266 -21.36 -22.59 -0.31
C ALA A 266 -21.30 -23.47 0.91
N GLY A 267 -21.15 -22.83 2.07
CA GLY A 267 -20.64 -23.51 3.25
C GLY A 267 -19.89 -22.52 4.11
N ASN A 268 -19.62 -22.88 5.37
CA ASN A 268 -18.58 -22.17 6.11
C ASN A 268 -17.30 -22.99 5.98
N ASP A 269 -16.57 -22.74 4.90
CA ASP A 269 -15.48 -23.59 4.46
C ASP A 269 -14.16 -23.19 5.12
N SER A 270 -13.25 -24.14 5.25
CA SER A 270 -11.89 -23.94 5.76
C SER A 270 -10.89 -24.39 4.71
N LEU A 271 -10.26 -23.41 4.04
CA LEU A 271 -9.40 -23.62 2.88
C LEU A 271 -7.96 -23.24 3.22
N TYR A 272 -7.01 -24.14 2.93
CA TYR A 272 -5.58 -23.97 3.18
C TYR A 272 -4.79 -24.24 1.90
N GLY A 273 -4.03 -23.26 1.38
CA GLY A 273 -3.12 -23.44 0.24
C GLY A 273 -1.87 -24.23 0.62
N GLU A 274 -1.26 -23.86 1.75
CA GLU A 274 0.00 -24.40 2.30
C GLU A 274 1.26 -23.92 1.59
N VAL A 275 1.86 -24.65 0.65
CA VAL A 275 3.15 -24.27 0.04
C VAL A 275 3.01 -24.13 -1.47
N GLY A 276 3.08 -22.89 -1.95
CA GLY A 276 3.05 -22.57 -3.37
C GLY A 276 2.38 -21.24 -3.60
N ASN A 277 2.05 -20.94 -4.85
CA ASN A 277 1.28 -19.75 -5.18
C ASN A 277 -0.16 -20.17 -5.44
N ASP A 278 -0.96 -20.14 -4.40
CA ASP A 278 -2.27 -20.76 -4.38
C ASP A 278 -3.39 -19.79 -4.73
N VAL A 279 -4.51 -20.33 -5.20
CA VAL A 279 -5.72 -19.58 -5.50
C VAL A 279 -6.90 -20.20 -4.78
N LEU A 280 -7.42 -19.50 -3.77
CA LEU A 280 -8.50 -19.96 -2.90
C LEU A 280 -9.75 -19.11 -3.13
N TYR A 281 -10.89 -19.76 -3.34
CA TYR A 281 -12.20 -19.13 -3.42
C TYR A 281 -13.09 -19.71 -2.31
N GLY A 282 -13.52 -18.90 -1.34
CA GLY A 282 -14.50 -19.27 -0.31
C GLY A 282 -15.85 -19.54 -0.95
N GLY A 283 -16.53 -18.46 -1.38
CA GLY A 283 -17.76 -18.53 -2.13
C GLY A 283 -18.90 -17.84 -1.40
N ASP A 284 -19.99 -18.54 -1.07
CA ASP A 284 -21.11 -18.04 -0.30
C ASP A 284 -21.00 -18.52 1.16
N ASP A 285 -21.51 -17.74 2.12
CA ASP A 285 -21.45 -17.96 3.58
C ASP A 285 -20.06 -17.64 4.18
N ALA A 286 -19.82 -17.91 5.47
CA ALA A 286 -18.68 -17.33 6.20
C ALA A 286 -17.46 -18.26 6.19
N ASP A 287 -16.46 -17.92 5.38
CA ASP A 287 -15.33 -18.78 5.06
C ASP A 287 -14.03 -18.40 5.80
N SER A 288 -13.13 -19.37 5.93
CA SER A 288 -11.79 -19.20 6.49
C SER A 288 -10.75 -19.65 5.48
N LEU A 289 -10.01 -18.69 4.91
CA LEU A 289 -9.00 -18.91 3.88
C LEU A 289 -7.60 -18.61 4.44
N GLN A 290 -6.66 -19.50 4.17
CA GLN A 290 -5.25 -19.34 4.51
C GLN A 290 -4.37 -19.69 3.31
N GLY A 291 -3.59 -18.73 2.80
CA GLY A 291 -2.69 -18.93 1.66
C GLY A 291 -1.54 -19.86 2.03
N GLY A 292 -0.64 -19.40 2.89
CA GLY A 292 0.45 -20.21 3.43
C GLY A 292 1.82 -19.63 3.11
N VAL A 293 2.60 -20.30 2.27
CA VAL A 293 3.92 -19.84 1.82
C VAL A 293 3.91 -19.70 0.32
N GLY A 294 4.06 -18.47 -0.16
CA GLY A 294 4.19 -18.10 -1.56
C GLY A 294 3.33 -16.88 -1.88
N ALA A 295 3.16 -16.61 -3.18
CA ALA A 295 2.36 -15.47 -3.61
C ALA A 295 0.93 -15.91 -3.92
N ASP A 296 0.05 -15.75 -2.93
CA ASP A 296 -1.29 -16.33 -2.92
C ASP A 296 -2.38 -15.33 -3.36
N SER A 297 -3.50 -15.87 -3.80
CA SER A 297 -4.72 -15.11 -4.14
C SER A 297 -5.93 -15.70 -3.44
N LEU A 298 -6.47 -14.97 -2.47
CA LEU A 298 -7.59 -15.38 -1.62
C LEU A 298 -8.81 -14.52 -1.94
N PHE A 299 -9.94 -15.17 -2.22
CA PHE A 299 -11.22 -14.53 -2.51
C PHE A 299 -12.28 -15.06 -1.53
N GLY A 300 -12.75 -14.23 -0.60
CA GLY A 300 -13.78 -14.58 0.39
C GLY A 300 -15.11 -14.86 -0.30
N GLY A 301 -15.67 -13.85 -0.96
CA GLY A 301 -16.88 -13.99 -1.75
C GLY A 301 -18.05 -13.25 -1.09
N ALA A 302 -19.09 -13.96 -0.67
CA ALA A 302 -20.25 -13.38 0.00
C ALA A 302 -20.40 -14.01 1.37
N GLY A 303 -20.14 -13.28 2.43
CA GLY A 303 -19.89 -13.95 3.70
C GLY A 303 -19.51 -12.97 4.78
N ASN A 304 -19.00 -13.47 5.89
CA ASN A 304 -18.18 -12.64 6.76
C ASN A 304 -16.89 -13.45 6.92
N ASP A 305 -15.93 -13.16 6.07
CA ASP A 305 -14.85 -14.06 5.77
C ASP A 305 -13.60 -13.71 6.57
N THR A 306 -12.75 -14.71 6.78
CA THR A 306 -11.45 -14.55 7.42
C THR A 306 -10.37 -14.98 6.45
N LEU A 307 -9.59 -14.02 5.94
CA LEU A 307 -8.51 -14.26 4.98
C LEU A 307 -7.17 -13.99 5.64
N TRP A 308 -6.26 -14.95 5.50
CA TRP A 308 -4.90 -14.85 6.01
C TRP A 308 -3.92 -15.19 4.89
N ALA A 309 -3.09 -14.23 4.48
CA ALA A 309 -2.11 -14.43 3.42
C ALA A 309 -1.13 -15.56 3.78
N GLY A 310 -0.53 -15.48 4.96
CA GLY A 310 0.47 -16.44 5.41
C GLY A 310 -0.07 -17.58 6.28
N THR A 311 0.84 -18.20 7.04
CA THR A 311 0.57 -19.39 7.88
C THR A 311 -0.21 -19.12 9.18
N GLY A 312 -0.42 -17.86 9.56
CA GLY A 312 -1.06 -17.48 10.82
C GLY A 312 -0.28 -17.83 12.09
N ASP A 313 0.91 -18.44 11.97
CA ASP A 313 1.77 -18.86 13.08
C ASP A 313 3.06 -18.01 13.24
N GLY A 314 3.22 -17.00 12.38
CA GLY A 314 4.36 -16.09 12.37
C GLY A 314 5.61 -16.62 11.65
N VAL A 315 5.49 -17.67 10.83
CA VAL A 315 6.46 -17.91 9.74
C VAL A 315 6.34 -16.74 8.77
N THR A 316 7.45 -16.03 8.59
CA THR A 316 7.49 -14.85 7.72
C THR A 316 7.57 -15.29 6.27
N ASP A 317 6.42 -15.26 5.62
CA ASP A 317 6.37 -15.04 4.18
C ASP A 317 6.82 -13.60 3.87
N THR A 318 7.38 -13.36 2.70
CA THR A 318 7.71 -12.02 2.21
C THR A 318 7.26 -11.81 0.77
N ASP A 319 6.54 -12.78 0.22
CA ASP A 319 5.94 -12.70 -1.10
C ASP A 319 4.70 -11.80 -1.06
N ALA A 320 4.26 -11.34 -2.23
CA ALA A 320 3.17 -10.39 -2.36
C ALA A 320 1.86 -11.12 -2.63
N ASN A 321 0.87 -10.90 -1.78
CA ASN A 321 -0.42 -11.59 -1.79
C ASN A 321 -1.56 -10.68 -2.25
N LEU A 322 -2.63 -11.30 -2.73
CA LEU A 322 -3.89 -10.64 -3.08
C LEU A 322 -5.01 -11.21 -2.22
N LEU A 323 -5.66 -10.37 -1.43
CA LEU A 323 -6.82 -10.72 -0.62
C LEU A 323 -8.00 -9.85 -1.06
N ASP A 324 -9.14 -10.48 -1.33
CA ASP A 324 -10.40 -9.85 -1.73
C ASP A 324 -11.52 -10.42 -0.85
N GLY A 325 -12.04 -9.63 0.09
CA GLY A 325 -13.09 -10.02 1.04
C GLY A 325 -14.42 -10.26 0.32
N GLY A 326 -14.89 -9.23 -0.37
CA GLY A 326 -16.09 -9.29 -1.21
C GLY A 326 -17.31 -8.65 -0.55
N ASP A 327 -18.42 -9.36 -0.46
CA ASP A 327 -19.63 -8.90 0.21
C ASP A 327 -19.61 -9.38 1.67
N GLY A 328 -19.73 -8.46 2.62
CA GLY A 328 -20.00 -8.66 4.04
C GLY A 328 -18.91 -8.08 4.92
N ASN A 329 -18.82 -8.52 6.18
CA ASN A 329 -17.89 -7.92 7.13
C ASN A 329 -16.68 -8.83 7.32
N ASP A 330 -15.59 -8.50 6.63
CA ASP A 330 -14.45 -9.38 6.46
C ASP A 330 -13.28 -9.00 7.37
N TYR A 331 -12.44 -10.00 7.66
CA TYR A 331 -11.22 -9.85 8.43
C TYR A 331 -10.03 -10.34 7.61
N MET A 332 -9.09 -9.45 7.29
CA MET A 332 -8.00 -9.74 6.37
C MET A 332 -6.63 -9.37 6.94
N VAL A 333 -5.64 -10.25 6.73
CA VAL A 333 -4.25 -10.06 7.19
C VAL A 333 -3.26 -10.41 6.09
N GLY A 334 -2.47 -9.43 5.62
CA GLY A 334 -1.40 -9.59 4.62
C GLY A 334 -0.10 -10.18 5.19
N GLU A 335 0.16 -9.98 6.48
CA GLU A 335 1.39 -10.37 7.18
C GLU A 335 2.65 -9.65 6.73
N ALA A 336 3.43 -10.20 5.81
CA ALA A 336 4.68 -9.61 5.37
C ALA A 336 4.83 -9.87 3.89
N GLY A 337 5.23 -8.84 3.14
CA GLY A 337 4.98 -8.83 1.72
C GLY A 337 4.69 -7.42 1.26
N ASN A 338 4.44 -7.25 -0.04
CA ASN A 338 3.82 -6.01 -0.53
C ASN A 338 2.42 -6.42 -0.98
N ASP A 339 1.49 -6.46 -0.04
CA ASP A 339 0.20 -7.11 -0.19
C ASP A 339 -0.87 -6.15 -0.72
N SER A 340 -1.87 -6.72 -1.38
CA SER A 340 -3.04 -5.99 -1.89
C SER A 340 -4.29 -6.55 -1.23
N LEU A 341 -4.95 -5.74 -0.40
CA LEU A 341 -6.17 -6.12 0.32
C LEU A 341 -7.35 -5.26 -0.19
N LEU A 342 -8.46 -5.91 -0.54
CA LEU A 342 -9.69 -5.27 -0.99
C LEU A 342 -10.83 -5.75 -0.10
N GLY A 343 -11.41 -4.86 0.72
CA GLY A 343 -12.52 -5.18 1.64
C GLY A 343 -13.78 -5.49 0.85
N GLY A 344 -14.30 -4.49 0.14
CA GLY A 344 -15.44 -4.66 -0.75
C GLY A 344 -16.67 -3.96 -0.19
N ALA A 345 -17.69 -4.71 0.21
CA ALA A 345 -18.93 -4.15 0.72
C ALA A 345 -19.25 -4.66 2.11
N GLY A 346 -19.24 -3.81 3.13
CA GLY A 346 -19.53 -4.15 4.51
C GLY A 346 -18.47 -3.53 5.41
N ALA A 347 -18.55 -3.77 6.72
CA ALA A 347 -17.63 -3.12 7.64
C ALA A 347 -16.42 -4.04 7.90
N ASP A 348 -15.33 -3.77 7.20
CA ASP A 348 -14.16 -4.63 7.08
C ASP A 348 -13.04 -4.26 8.06
N SER A 349 -12.18 -5.23 8.35
CA SER A 349 -10.99 -5.07 9.19
C SER A 349 -9.76 -5.62 8.49
N MET A 350 -8.83 -4.74 8.13
CA MET A 350 -7.67 -5.04 7.31
C MET A 350 -6.37 -4.68 8.00
N TRP A 351 -5.39 -5.58 7.90
CA TRP A 351 -4.02 -5.38 8.37
C TRP A 351 -3.03 -5.78 7.28
N GLY A 352 -2.30 -4.81 6.70
CA GLY A 352 -1.26 -5.05 5.70
C GLY A 352 -0.10 -5.84 6.30
N GLY A 353 0.58 -5.24 7.27
CA GLY A 353 1.63 -5.89 8.04
C GLY A 353 2.99 -5.27 7.79
N ALA A 354 3.91 -5.99 7.17
CA ALA A 354 5.26 -5.51 6.92
C ALA A 354 5.61 -5.53 5.44
N GLY A 355 6.04 -4.38 4.92
CA GLY A 355 6.33 -4.14 3.52
C GLY A 355 5.41 -3.04 3.00
N ASN A 356 5.38 -2.83 1.69
CA ASN A 356 4.64 -1.70 1.11
C ASN A 356 3.27 -2.19 0.62
N ASP A 357 2.25 -2.00 1.43
CA ASP A 357 0.94 -2.59 1.24
C ASP A 357 -0.05 -1.61 0.58
N THR A 358 -1.08 -2.17 -0.03
CA THR A 358 -2.20 -1.40 -0.62
C THR A 358 -3.52 -1.94 -0.11
N LEU A 359 -4.27 -1.12 0.63
CA LEU A 359 -5.54 -1.49 1.25
C LEU A 359 -6.66 -0.59 0.72
N PHE A 360 -7.78 -1.20 0.32
CA PHE A 360 -9.02 -0.52 -0.08
C PHE A 360 -10.18 -1.01 0.79
N GLY A 361 -10.80 -0.11 1.55
CA GLY A 361 -11.98 -0.36 2.40
C GLY A 361 -13.18 -0.75 1.55
N GLY A 362 -13.70 0.22 0.81
CA GLY A 362 -14.78 0.03 -0.13
C GLY A 362 -16.04 0.73 0.35
N ALA A 363 -17.06 -0.01 0.75
CA ALA A 363 -18.32 0.56 1.19
C ALA A 363 -18.66 0.15 2.61
N ASP A 364 -19.29 1.07 3.35
CA ASP A 364 -19.53 0.99 4.81
C ASP A 364 -18.25 1.29 5.61
N ASN A 365 -18.33 1.17 6.94
CA ASN A 365 -17.32 1.74 7.84
C ASN A 365 -16.17 0.76 8.10
N ASP A 366 -14.99 1.05 7.58
CA ASP A 366 -13.86 0.14 7.56
C ASP A 366 -12.75 0.51 8.55
N SER A 367 -11.94 -0.49 8.91
CA SER A 367 -10.76 -0.33 9.76
C SER A 367 -9.51 -0.87 9.06
N LEU A 368 -8.64 0.03 8.62
CA LEU A 368 -7.42 -0.28 7.85
C LEU A 368 -6.16 0.04 8.66
N SER A 369 -5.18 -0.87 8.64
CA SER A 369 -3.84 -0.62 9.18
C SER A 369 -2.78 -1.05 8.17
N GLY A 370 -1.89 -0.13 7.80
CA GLY A 370 -0.75 -0.38 6.91
C GLY A 370 0.30 -1.25 7.60
N GLY A 371 0.92 -0.70 8.64
CA GLY A 371 1.91 -1.40 9.46
C GLY A 371 3.33 -0.85 9.24
N ASP A 372 4.32 -1.72 9.11
CA ASP A 372 5.69 -1.29 8.82
C ASP A 372 5.85 -1.20 7.30
N GLY A 373 6.05 -0.02 6.70
CA GLY A 373 5.92 0.02 5.25
C GLY A 373 6.12 1.36 4.59
N ALA A 374 5.51 1.51 3.43
CA ALA A 374 5.21 2.82 2.84
C ALA A 374 3.93 2.53 2.07
N ASP A 375 2.84 2.66 2.79
CA ASP A 375 1.57 2.00 2.52
C ASP A 375 0.60 2.96 1.86
N ASN A 376 -0.37 2.40 1.13
CA ASN A 376 -1.45 3.15 0.52
C ASN A 376 -2.80 2.64 1.00
N LEU A 377 -3.45 3.42 1.85
CA LEU A 377 -4.75 3.10 2.46
C LEU A 377 -5.82 4.02 1.87
N VAL A 378 -6.95 3.43 1.45
CA VAL A 378 -8.11 4.15 0.94
C VAL A 378 -9.36 3.61 1.63
N GLY A 379 -10.10 4.46 2.36
CA GLY A 379 -11.36 4.09 3.02
C GLY A 379 -12.53 3.94 2.03
N ASP A 380 -12.59 4.84 1.04
CA ASP A 380 -13.65 4.96 0.04
C ASP A 380 -14.96 5.53 0.60
N ALA A 381 -15.94 4.75 1.04
CA ALA A 381 -17.25 5.29 1.44
C ALA A 381 -17.75 4.71 2.75
N GLY A 382 -17.82 5.52 3.81
CA GLY A 382 -18.16 5.08 5.16
C GLY A 382 -17.59 6.06 6.18
N ASP A 383 -17.85 5.87 7.47
CA ASP A 383 -17.00 6.55 8.48
C ASP A 383 -15.84 5.61 8.84
N ASP A 384 -14.67 5.84 8.24
CA ASP A 384 -13.54 4.91 8.24
C ASP A 384 -12.48 5.22 9.31
N THR A 385 -11.61 4.24 9.56
CA THR A 385 -10.46 4.34 10.46
C THR A 385 -9.22 3.82 9.76
N LEU A 386 -8.27 4.70 9.46
CA LEU A 386 -7.03 4.38 8.75
C LEU A 386 -5.82 4.68 9.64
N LEU A 387 -4.89 3.73 9.72
CA LEU A 387 -3.64 3.83 10.47
C LEU A 387 -2.45 3.46 9.57
N GLY A 388 -1.57 4.42 9.26
CA GLY A 388 -0.33 4.17 8.51
C GLY A 388 0.67 3.34 9.32
N SER A 389 0.97 3.81 10.53
CA SER A 389 1.94 3.26 11.48
C SER A 389 3.38 3.69 11.22
N ALA A 390 4.21 2.94 10.51
CA ALA A 390 5.63 3.28 10.37
C ALA A 390 6.03 3.33 8.92
N GLY A 391 6.60 4.46 8.50
CA GLY A 391 7.07 4.69 7.14
C GLY A 391 6.34 5.83 6.47
N ASN A 392 6.60 6.05 5.18
CA ASN A 392 5.99 7.18 4.49
C ASN A 392 4.69 6.74 3.83
N ASP A 393 3.57 6.95 4.49
CA ASP A 393 2.27 6.41 4.13
C ASP A 393 1.40 7.41 3.37
N SER A 394 0.42 6.89 2.64
CA SER A 394 -0.61 7.67 1.94
C SER A 394 -1.99 7.18 2.33
N LEU A 395 -2.73 8.02 3.04
CA LEU A 395 -4.06 7.70 3.59
C LEU A 395 -5.11 8.62 2.96
N PHE A 396 -6.19 8.03 2.45
CA PHE A 396 -7.34 8.74 1.88
C PHE A 396 -8.61 8.23 2.55
N GLY A 397 -9.34 9.09 3.26
CA GLY A 397 -10.61 8.77 3.93
C GLY A 397 -11.70 8.46 2.92
N GLY A 398 -12.14 9.49 2.19
CA GLY A 398 -13.12 9.36 1.12
C GLY A 398 -14.44 10.05 1.47
N ASP A 399 -15.56 9.38 1.25
CA ASP A 399 -16.89 9.89 1.62
C ASP A 399 -17.23 9.44 3.06
N GLY A 400 -17.19 10.32 4.06
CA GLY A 400 -17.20 9.83 5.44
C GLY A 400 -17.20 10.85 6.55
N ASN A 401 -16.98 10.40 7.79
CA ASN A 401 -16.37 11.22 8.84
C ASN A 401 -15.23 10.36 9.37
N ASP A 402 -14.07 10.50 8.75
CA ASP A 402 -13.00 9.53 8.82
C ASP A 402 -12.00 9.87 9.92
N ASN A 403 -11.30 8.85 10.41
CA ASN A 403 -10.19 9.04 11.34
C ASN A 403 -8.91 8.49 10.74
N LEU A 404 -7.94 9.36 10.47
CA LEU A 404 -6.67 9.04 9.83
C LEU A 404 -5.51 9.35 10.78
N TRP A 405 -4.62 8.37 10.96
CA TRP A 405 -3.38 8.51 11.72
C TRP A 405 -2.20 8.10 10.83
N GLY A 406 -1.26 9.02 10.56
CA GLY A 406 -0.05 8.78 9.79
C GLY A 406 0.90 7.85 10.55
N GLY A 407 1.49 8.35 11.63
CA GLY A 407 2.34 7.58 12.52
C GLY A 407 3.76 8.10 12.53
N ASP A 408 4.75 7.22 12.39
CA ASP A 408 6.16 7.59 12.28
C ASP A 408 6.57 7.82 10.82
N ASP A 409 7.46 8.79 10.57
CA ASP A 409 7.99 9.21 9.27
C ASP A 409 7.03 10.15 8.50
N ASN A 410 7.26 10.43 7.21
CA ASN A 410 6.59 11.54 6.53
C ASN A 410 5.37 11.08 5.73
N ASP A 411 4.18 11.46 6.18
CA ASP A 411 2.91 10.95 5.69
C ASP A 411 2.13 11.95 4.84
N ASN A 412 1.21 11.42 4.03
CA ASN A 412 0.23 12.20 3.27
C ASN A 412 -1.19 11.72 3.58
N LEU A 413 -1.97 12.56 4.25
CA LEU A 413 -3.34 12.27 4.69
C LEU A 413 -4.33 13.19 3.98
N ALA A 414 -5.44 12.64 3.51
CA ALA A 414 -6.57 13.39 2.95
C ALA A 414 -7.91 12.86 3.52
N GLY A 415 -8.72 13.73 4.12
CA GLY A 415 -10.06 13.40 4.61
C GLY A 415 -11.09 13.26 3.48
N ASP A 416 -11.04 14.16 2.50
CA ASP A 416 -11.94 14.27 1.36
C ASP A 416 -13.34 14.82 1.72
N LEU A 417 -14.41 14.03 1.78
CA LEU A 417 -15.77 14.52 2.00
C LEU A 417 -16.29 14.16 3.39
N GLY A 418 -16.51 15.16 4.22
CA GLY A 418 -17.24 15.10 5.48
C GLY A 418 -16.40 15.64 6.63
N ASN A 419 -16.73 15.31 7.89
CA ASN A 419 -16.03 15.95 9.03
C ASN A 419 -14.96 15.02 9.57
N ASP A 420 -13.74 15.21 9.12
CA ASP A 420 -12.66 14.24 9.30
C ASP A 420 -11.73 14.62 10.44
N THR A 421 -11.06 13.62 10.99
CA THR A 421 -10.03 13.78 12.04
C THR A 421 -8.72 13.20 11.53
N LEU A 422 -7.74 14.06 11.29
CA LEU A 422 -6.43 13.70 10.74
C LEU A 422 -5.32 14.00 11.77
N SER A 423 -4.37 13.09 11.92
CA SER A 423 -3.19 13.24 12.76
C SER A 423 -1.95 12.74 12.04
N GLY A 424 -0.96 13.60 11.77
CA GLY A 424 0.34 13.21 11.19
C GLY A 424 1.17 12.38 12.16
N GLU A 425 1.19 12.79 13.44
CA GLU A 425 1.99 12.21 14.52
C GLU A 425 3.46 12.59 14.47
N ALA A 426 4.39 11.79 13.94
CA ALA A 426 5.82 12.07 14.03
C ALA A 426 6.47 12.05 12.65
N GLY A 427 6.73 13.21 12.08
CA GLY A 427 7.01 13.30 10.66
C GLY A 427 7.08 14.72 10.18
N ASN A 428 7.43 14.90 8.91
CA ASN A 428 7.04 16.13 8.22
C ASN A 428 5.88 15.77 7.30
N ASP A 429 4.67 16.02 7.77
CA ASP A 429 3.44 15.46 7.23
C ASP A 429 2.67 16.46 6.37
N SER A 430 1.83 15.94 5.47
CA SER A 430 0.93 16.72 4.64
C SER A 430 -0.50 16.28 4.86
N LEU A 431 -1.32 17.15 5.46
CA LEU A 431 -2.70 16.88 5.83
C LEU A 431 -3.66 17.80 5.06
N PHE A 432 -4.65 17.20 4.41
CA PHE A 432 -5.73 17.89 3.69
C PHE A 432 -7.09 17.48 4.28
N GLY A 433 -7.85 18.42 4.83
CA GLY A 433 -9.19 18.18 5.39
C GLY A 433 -10.18 17.82 4.29
N GLY A 434 -10.51 18.80 3.46
CA GLY A 434 -11.40 18.62 2.32
C GLY A 434 -12.72 19.38 2.51
N ASP A 435 -13.86 18.76 2.20
CA ASP A 435 -15.17 19.36 2.40
C ASP A 435 -15.78 18.93 3.75
N GLY A 436 -15.78 19.81 4.76
CA GLY A 436 -16.50 19.59 6.00
C GLY A 436 -15.98 20.43 7.15
N ALA A 437 -16.16 19.99 8.38
CA ALA A 437 -15.62 20.69 9.54
C ALA A 437 -14.58 19.79 10.19
N ASP A 438 -13.33 19.95 9.75
CA ASP A 438 -12.27 18.99 9.96
C ASP A 438 -11.40 19.34 11.17
N SER A 439 -10.72 18.32 11.70
CA SER A 439 -9.78 18.44 12.82
C SER A 439 -8.44 17.85 12.42
N LEU A 440 -7.46 18.70 12.15
CA LEU A 440 -6.11 18.32 11.71
C LEU A 440 -5.08 18.59 12.82
N SER A 441 -4.21 17.62 13.10
CA SER A 441 -3.02 17.75 13.97
C SER A 441 -1.78 17.34 13.20
N GLY A 442 -0.77 18.21 13.08
CA GLY A 442 0.53 17.88 12.48
C GLY A 442 1.29 16.90 13.36
N GLY A 443 1.74 17.37 14.53
CA GLY A 443 2.41 16.55 15.53
C GLY A 443 3.86 16.99 15.72
N ASP A 444 4.80 16.07 15.68
CA ASP A 444 6.23 16.31 15.79
C ASP A 444 6.89 16.42 14.41
N GLY A 445 7.29 17.61 13.97
CA GLY A 445 8.11 17.87 12.78
C GLY A 445 7.60 19.07 12.00
N ASP A 446 8.16 19.36 10.82
CA ASP A 446 7.72 20.56 10.06
C ASP A 446 6.57 20.18 9.12
N ASP A 447 5.33 20.50 9.51
CA ASP A 447 4.11 19.97 8.88
C ASP A 447 3.39 20.96 7.96
N VAL A 448 2.54 20.42 7.07
CA VAL A 448 1.69 21.18 6.16
C VAL A 448 0.23 20.76 6.35
N LEU A 449 -0.62 21.68 6.81
CA LEU A 449 -2.04 21.46 7.08
C LEU A 449 -2.89 22.39 6.22
N GLN A 450 -3.91 21.84 5.56
CA GLN A 450 -4.87 22.59 4.77
C GLN A 450 -6.30 22.13 5.10
N GLY A 451 -7.14 23.02 5.63
CA GLY A 451 -8.54 22.71 5.99
C GLY A 451 -9.43 22.54 4.76
N GLU A 452 -9.32 23.47 3.81
CA GLU A 452 -10.15 23.56 2.60
C GLU A 452 -11.55 24.14 2.83
N ASN A 453 -12.64 23.38 2.70
CA ASN A 453 -13.99 23.95 2.79
C ASN A 453 -14.66 23.57 4.10
N GLY A 454 -14.87 24.57 4.96
CA GLY A 454 -15.78 24.50 6.09
C GLY A 454 -15.11 24.97 7.37
N ALA A 455 -15.63 24.61 8.53
CA ALA A 455 -15.21 25.28 9.77
C ALA A 455 -14.18 24.44 10.51
N ASP A 456 -12.92 24.62 10.15
CA ASP A 456 -11.85 23.67 10.45
C ASP A 456 -11.06 24.04 11.72
N THR A 457 -10.43 23.03 12.32
CA THR A 457 -9.47 23.19 13.41
C THR A 457 -8.14 22.58 13.01
N LEU A 458 -7.12 23.41 12.87
CA LEU A 458 -5.77 23.01 12.50
C LEU A 458 -4.81 23.26 13.68
N VAL A 459 -4.01 22.26 14.02
CA VAL A 459 -3.01 22.30 15.09
C VAL A 459 -1.67 21.83 14.54
N GLY A 460 -0.65 22.70 14.49
CA GLY A 460 0.70 22.33 14.03
C GLY A 460 1.47 21.46 15.03
N ASP A 461 1.35 21.79 16.32
CA ASP A 461 2.05 21.15 17.46
C ASP A 461 3.55 21.49 17.56
N LEU A 462 4.50 20.58 17.31
CA LEU A 462 5.94 20.83 17.47
C LEU A 462 6.62 20.93 16.10
N GLY A 463 7.04 22.10 15.65
CA GLY A 463 7.51 22.21 14.28
C GLY A 463 7.61 23.63 13.76
N ASN A 464 8.11 23.82 12.55
CA ASN A 464 7.83 25.06 11.82
C ASN A 464 6.76 24.74 10.78
N ASP A 465 5.51 24.97 11.16
CA ASP A 465 4.37 24.42 10.45
C ASP A 465 3.76 25.43 9.47
N VAL A 466 3.03 24.92 8.47
CA VAL A 466 2.29 25.74 7.51
C VAL A 466 0.82 25.37 7.56
N LEU A 467 -0.02 26.29 8.02
CA LEU A 467 -1.45 26.11 8.21
C LEU A 467 -2.25 27.03 7.28
N TRP A 468 -3.11 26.44 6.48
CA TRP A 468 -4.10 27.13 5.64
C TRP A 468 -5.53 26.75 6.08
N GLY A 469 -6.32 27.73 6.53
CA GLY A 469 -7.71 27.51 6.92
C GLY A 469 -8.57 27.12 5.72
N GLY A 470 -8.72 28.05 4.80
CA GLY A 470 -9.47 27.83 3.56
C GLY A 470 -10.74 28.67 3.55
N ALA A 471 -11.88 28.07 3.28
CA ALA A 471 -13.16 28.75 3.28
C ALA A 471 -13.90 28.51 4.59
N ASP A 472 -14.72 29.48 5.00
CA ASP A 472 -15.49 29.49 6.26
C ASP A 472 -14.62 29.91 7.47
N SER A 473 -14.96 29.53 8.70
CA SER A 473 -14.41 30.20 9.89
C SER A 473 -13.59 29.24 10.72
N ASP A 474 -12.27 29.41 10.63
CA ASP A 474 -11.32 28.40 11.05
C ASP A 474 -10.61 28.75 12.36
N LEU A 475 -10.08 27.72 13.01
CA LEU A 475 -9.21 27.83 14.18
C LEU A 475 -7.83 27.25 13.84
N LEU A 476 -6.83 28.12 13.71
CA LEU A 476 -5.45 27.71 13.46
C LEU A 476 -4.61 27.94 14.72
N LEU A 477 -3.93 26.88 15.17
CA LEU A 477 -3.02 26.86 16.31
C LEU A 477 -1.64 26.39 15.80
N GLY A 478 -0.64 27.27 15.73
CA GLY A 478 0.71 26.92 15.29
C GLY A 478 1.37 25.92 16.24
N GLY A 479 1.69 26.35 17.46
CA GLY A 479 2.23 25.46 18.48
C GLY A 479 3.61 25.92 18.94
N ASP A 480 4.61 25.04 18.94
CA ASP A 480 5.99 25.37 19.24
C ASP A 480 6.83 25.42 17.96
N GLY A 481 7.29 26.60 17.55
CA GLY A 481 8.30 26.77 16.51
C GLY A 481 8.16 28.07 15.75
N ASN A 482 8.24 28.09 14.42
CA ASN A 482 8.08 29.34 13.67
C ASN A 482 7.09 29.09 12.55
N ASP A 483 5.84 29.38 12.84
CA ASP A 483 4.74 28.84 12.04
C ASP A 483 4.24 29.86 11.02
N TRP A 484 3.66 29.37 9.93
CA TRP A 484 2.99 30.17 8.91
C TRP A 484 1.48 29.91 8.98
N LEU A 485 0.70 30.94 9.33
CA LEU A 485 -0.75 30.83 9.47
C LEU A 485 -1.45 31.77 8.48
N GLU A 486 -2.29 31.22 7.61
CA GLU A 486 -3.13 31.94 6.64
C GLU A 486 -4.56 31.39 6.70
N GLY A 487 -5.49 32.14 7.31
CA GLY A 487 -6.90 31.71 7.44
C GLY A 487 -7.65 31.67 6.11
N GLU A 488 -7.23 32.47 5.13
CA GLU A 488 -7.92 32.68 3.86
C GLU A 488 -9.33 33.29 4.02
N ALA A 489 -10.38 32.60 3.58
CA ALA A 489 -11.70 33.17 3.34
C ALA A 489 -12.71 32.85 4.44
N GLY A 490 -12.73 33.68 5.47
CA GLY A 490 -13.82 33.75 6.43
C GLY A 490 -13.29 34.17 7.79
N ASN A 491 -14.11 34.13 8.84
CA ASN A 491 -13.75 34.85 10.06
C ASN A 491 -12.89 33.97 10.97
N ASP A 492 -11.58 34.07 10.82
CA ASP A 492 -10.65 33.08 11.36
C ASP A 492 -10.07 33.48 12.72
N THR A 493 -9.67 32.48 13.50
CA THR A 493 -8.94 32.65 14.76
C THR A 493 -7.57 32.00 14.65
N LEU A 494 -6.52 32.82 14.69
CA LEU A 494 -5.12 32.41 14.54
C LEU A 494 -4.38 32.56 15.87
N THR A 495 -3.63 31.54 16.28
CA THR A 495 -2.76 31.56 17.46
C THR A 495 -1.42 30.97 17.07
N GLY A 496 -0.34 31.74 17.17
CA GLY A 496 0.99 31.29 16.75
C GLY A 496 1.60 30.30 17.75
N GLY A 497 1.50 30.60 19.04
CA GLY A 497 2.10 29.80 20.11
C GLY A 497 3.49 30.31 20.49
N THR A 498 4.45 29.40 20.64
CA THR A 498 5.83 29.74 21.02
C THR A 498 6.72 29.86 19.80
N GLY A 499 7.60 30.86 19.82
CA GLY A 499 8.58 31.12 18.77
C GLY A 499 8.20 32.32 17.90
N ASP A 500 8.57 32.34 16.63
CA ASP A 500 8.48 33.54 15.79
C ASP A 500 7.60 33.32 14.56
N ASP A 501 6.31 33.61 14.71
CA ASP A 501 5.30 33.19 13.73
C ASP A 501 5.01 34.24 12.66
N VAL A 502 4.51 33.79 11.52
CA VAL A 502 4.07 34.59 10.38
C VAL A 502 2.57 34.44 10.19
N PHE A 503 1.85 35.56 10.37
CA PHE A 503 0.42 35.64 10.10
C PHE A 503 0.16 36.34 8.77
N VAL A 504 -0.66 35.73 7.93
CA VAL A 504 -1.12 36.33 6.67
C VAL A 504 -2.58 36.69 6.78
N TRP A 505 -2.91 37.94 6.46
CA TRP A 505 -4.28 38.43 6.39
C TRP A 505 -4.66 38.77 4.94
N ASP A 506 -5.74 38.16 4.46
CA ASP A 506 -6.18 38.25 3.07
C ASP A 506 -7.01 39.52 2.75
N GLN A 507 -7.45 40.23 3.79
CA GLN A 507 -8.25 41.46 3.74
C GLN A 507 -9.69 41.27 3.23
N ALA A 508 -10.22 40.05 3.24
CA ALA A 508 -11.58 39.73 2.84
C ALA A 508 -12.52 39.51 4.04
N SER A 509 -11.98 39.13 5.21
CA SER A 509 -12.73 38.69 6.39
C SER A 509 -12.28 39.28 7.73
N ASP A 510 -13.12 39.08 8.76
CA ASP A 510 -12.89 39.58 10.11
C ASP A 510 -12.09 38.56 10.95
N ASP A 511 -10.75 38.64 10.92
CA ASP A 511 -9.87 37.67 11.57
C ASP A 511 -9.38 38.12 12.95
N VAL A 512 -8.95 37.16 13.78
CA VAL A 512 -8.45 37.39 15.14
C VAL A 512 -7.11 36.67 15.35
N ILE A 513 -6.04 37.41 15.61
CA ILE A 513 -4.76 36.88 16.10
C ILE A 513 -4.72 36.98 17.63
N THR A 514 -4.59 35.85 18.32
CA THR A 514 -4.84 35.79 19.77
C THR A 514 -3.63 36.11 20.65
N ASP A 515 -2.41 35.95 20.16
CA ASP A 515 -1.19 35.93 20.98
C ASP A 515 0.01 36.68 20.39
N PHE A 516 -0.24 37.57 19.43
CA PHE A 516 0.79 38.32 18.71
C PHE A 516 1.82 39.00 19.64
N GLY A 517 3.07 38.55 19.52
CA GLY A 517 4.26 39.03 20.22
C GLY A 517 4.28 38.72 21.71
N THR A 518 3.53 37.71 22.17
CA THR A 518 3.42 37.37 23.60
C THR A 518 4.44 36.35 24.08
N ASP A 519 5.00 35.52 23.19
CA ASP A 519 5.98 34.47 23.54
C ASP A 519 7.24 34.38 22.62
N SER A 520 7.48 35.41 21.81
CA SER A 520 8.67 35.49 20.93
C SER A 520 9.99 35.60 21.71
N GLY A 521 11.10 35.11 21.12
CA GLY A 521 12.42 34.93 21.77
C GLY A 521 13.11 36.17 22.36
N GLY A 522 12.45 37.33 22.35
CA GLY A 522 12.82 38.57 23.04
C GLY A 522 11.71 39.62 22.97
N PRO A 523 11.82 40.76 23.67
CA PRO A 523 10.81 41.81 23.56
C PRO A 523 10.80 42.38 22.14
N TYR A 524 9.64 42.37 21.45
CA TYR A 524 9.38 42.90 20.09
C TYR A 524 9.77 44.39 19.85
N THR A 525 10.36 45.04 20.84
CA THR A 525 10.85 46.43 20.81
C THR A 525 12.38 46.52 20.78
N ASP A 526 13.10 45.40 20.65
CA ASP A 526 14.57 45.33 20.77
C ASP A 526 15.35 45.50 19.45
N ALA A 527 14.63 45.63 18.33
CA ALA A 527 15.16 45.77 16.97
C ALA A 527 15.96 44.57 16.46
N ASN A 528 15.66 43.37 16.98
CA ASN A 528 16.05 42.11 16.38
C ASN A 528 14.81 41.48 15.72
N GLN A 529 14.91 41.15 14.44
CA GLN A 529 13.76 40.74 13.60
C GLN A 529 13.69 39.21 13.43
N SER A 530 14.63 38.49 14.04
CA SER A 530 14.76 37.04 13.93
C SER A 530 14.35 36.35 15.24
N ASN A 531 13.46 36.99 15.99
CA ASN A 531 13.00 36.61 17.33
C ASN A 531 11.63 37.26 17.65
N ASN A 532 10.86 37.65 16.62
CA ASN A 532 9.57 38.30 16.75
C ASN A 532 8.61 37.80 15.67
N ASP A 533 7.35 37.72 16.04
CA ASP A 533 6.22 37.46 15.15
C ASP A 533 6.08 38.58 14.09
N PHE A 534 5.52 38.19 12.96
CA PHE A 534 5.34 39.01 11.77
C PHE A 534 3.91 38.93 11.24
N VAL A 535 3.40 40.08 10.78
CA VAL A 535 2.13 40.16 10.04
C VAL A 535 2.32 41.12 8.86
N ASP A 536 1.99 40.67 7.64
CA ASP A 536 2.11 41.53 6.46
C ASP A 536 0.91 42.48 6.34
N LEU A 537 1.13 43.75 6.69
CA LEU A 537 0.14 44.83 6.57
C LEU A 537 0.51 45.85 5.48
N SER A 538 1.53 45.55 4.66
CA SER A 538 2.10 46.49 3.68
C SER A 538 1.13 46.82 2.53
N GLY A 539 0.21 45.90 2.22
CA GLY A 539 -0.88 46.12 1.27
C GLY A 539 -1.83 47.26 1.67
N ILE A 540 -2.06 47.42 2.98
CA ILE A 540 -3.03 48.38 3.53
C ILE A 540 -2.37 49.68 3.97
N PHE A 541 -1.21 49.62 4.62
CA PHE A 541 -0.52 50.81 5.15
C PHE A 541 0.72 51.14 4.32
N ASN A 542 0.51 51.84 3.22
CA ASN A 542 1.57 52.33 2.33
C ASN A 542 1.44 53.85 2.10
N ASP A 543 2.39 54.42 1.36
CA ASP A 543 2.41 55.85 1.09
C ASP A 543 1.16 56.33 0.31
N ALA A 544 0.52 55.45 -0.48
CA ALA A 544 -0.68 55.80 -1.24
C ALA A 544 -1.94 55.84 -0.37
N THR A 545 -2.08 54.91 0.58
CA THR A 545 -3.25 54.80 1.46
C THR A 545 -3.19 55.73 2.68
N LEU A 546 -1.99 56.20 3.06
CA LEU A 546 -1.78 57.17 4.15
C LEU A 546 -2.63 58.45 3.99
N ALA A 547 -2.79 58.93 2.76
CA ALA A 547 -3.59 60.13 2.48
C ALA A 547 -5.09 59.89 2.75
N ALA A 548 -5.60 58.71 2.40
CA ALA A 548 -6.98 58.31 2.68
C ALA A 548 -7.20 58.13 4.18
N TYR A 549 -6.25 57.51 4.89
CA TYR A 549 -6.30 57.36 6.35
C TYR A 549 -6.33 58.72 7.07
N ASN A 550 -5.43 59.63 6.71
CA ASN A 550 -5.39 60.98 7.28
C ASN A 550 -6.69 61.75 7.03
N ALA A 551 -7.29 61.58 5.85
CA ALA A 551 -8.57 62.20 5.50
C ALA A 551 -9.74 61.62 6.29
N ALA A 552 -9.79 60.30 6.47
CA ALA A 552 -10.85 59.59 7.21
C ALA A 552 -10.82 59.90 8.71
N ASN A 553 -9.63 59.96 9.31
CA ASN A 553 -9.44 60.14 10.76
C ASN A 553 -9.17 61.58 11.20
N GLY A 554 -9.03 62.53 10.26
CA GLY A 554 -8.72 63.93 10.57
C GLY A 554 -7.31 64.12 11.15
N THR A 555 -6.38 63.22 10.83
CA THR A 555 -4.99 63.20 11.29
C THR A 555 -4.05 63.74 10.21
N ASN A 556 -2.75 63.87 10.53
CA ASN A 556 -1.72 64.31 9.58
C ASN A 556 -0.40 63.58 9.84
N PHE A 557 -0.49 62.25 9.81
CA PHE A 557 0.65 61.36 9.97
C PHE A 557 1.61 61.49 8.77
N ALA A 558 2.91 61.51 9.08
CA ALA A 558 3.96 61.70 8.08
C ALA A 558 4.47 60.39 7.47
N GLN A 559 4.18 59.25 8.10
CA GLN A 559 4.57 57.93 7.64
C GLN A 559 3.45 56.91 7.87
N PRO A 560 3.28 55.90 7.00
CA PRO A 560 2.24 54.88 7.11
C PRO A 560 2.23 54.16 8.46
N ILE A 561 3.40 53.86 9.03
CA ILE A 561 3.52 53.21 10.35
C ILE A 561 2.86 54.01 11.50
N MET A 562 2.81 55.33 11.40
CA MET A 562 2.14 56.16 12.42
C MET A 562 0.62 56.08 12.31
N ALA A 563 0.10 55.92 11.09
CA ALA A 563 -1.32 55.68 10.84
C ALA A 563 -1.71 54.27 11.30
N MET A 564 -0.90 53.26 10.98
CA MET A 564 -1.09 51.88 11.42
C MET A 564 -1.14 51.77 12.95
N ASN A 565 -0.16 52.35 13.65
CA ASN A 565 -0.14 52.35 15.12
C ASN A 565 -1.28 53.16 15.76
N HIS A 566 -1.86 54.11 15.02
CA HIS A 566 -3.04 54.84 15.49
C HIS A 566 -4.30 54.01 15.33
N ASP A 567 -4.41 53.22 14.26
CA ASP A 567 -5.53 52.29 14.03
C ASP A 567 -5.52 51.19 15.07
N LEU A 568 -4.38 50.52 15.23
CA LEU A 568 -4.15 49.42 16.18
C LEU A 568 -4.21 49.83 17.66
N ALA A 569 -4.49 51.10 17.98
CA ALA A 569 -4.49 51.60 19.36
C ALA A 569 -5.58 50.98 20.24
N ASP A 570 -6.65 50.47 19.64
CA ASP A 570 -7.72 49.71 20.31
C ASP A 570 -7.56 48.18 20.15
N GLY A 571 -6.46 47.72 19.54
CA GLY A 571 -6.19 46.32 19.24
C GLY A 571 -6.84 45.82 17.95
N VAL A 572 -7.46 46.68 17.16
CA VAL A 572 -8.13 46.29 15.91
C VAL A 572 -7.60 47.12 14.74
N ILE A 573 -7.26 46.47 13.64
CA ILE A 573 -7.02 47.10 12.35
C ILE A 573 -8.35 47.08 11.59
N SER A 574 -8.87 48.25 11.27
CA SER A 574 -10.20 48.41 10.65
C SER A 574 -10.18 49.11 9.29
N PHE A 575 -8.99 49.54 8.87
CA PHE A 575 -8.80 50.29 7.64
C PHE A 575 -8.43 49.36 6.48
N ASN A 576 -9.17 49.44 5.37
CA ASN A 576 -8.96 48.61 4.16
C ASN A 576 -8.28 49.36 3.00
N GLY A 577 -7.67 50.52 3.27
CA GLY A 577 -7.06 51.38 2.26
C GLY A 577 -7.97 52.46 1.66
N THR A 578 -9.30 52.34 1.74
CA THR A 578 -10.26 53.30 1.15
C THR A 578 -11.22 53.94 2.15
N ASP A 579 -11.66 53.20 3.17
CA ASP A 579 -12.42 53.69 4.31
C ASP A 579 -12.26 52.75 5.54
N MET A 580 -12.95 53.06 6.63
CA MET A 580 -12.97 52.25 7.87
C MET A 580 -14.20 51.32 7.92
N SER A 581 -14.74 50.92 6.76
CA SER A 581 -15.96 50.10 6.67
C SER A 581 -15.73 48.74 5.99
N GLY A 582 -14.47 48.27 6.02
CA GLY A 582 -14.07 46.96 5.54
C GLY A 582 -13.92 45.91 6.64
N PRO A 583 -13.50 44.70 6.25
CA PRO A 583 -13.11 43.63 7.18
C PRO A 583 -12.03 44.11 8.17
N THR A 584 -12.03 43.53 9.35
CA THR A 584 -11.19 43.94 10.48
C THR A 584 -10.28 42.83 10.97
N LEU A 585 -9.00 43.13 11.21
CA LEU A 585 -8.07 42.22 11.88
C LEU A 585 -7.94 42.63 13.35
N THR A 586 -8.35 41.77 14.27
CA THR A 586 -8.15 41.96 15.71
C THR A 586 -6.84 41.31 16.14
N MET A 587 -5.98 42.04 16.84
CA MET A 587 -4.72 41.52 17.36
C MET A 587 -4.65 41.69 18.87
N THR A 588 -4.62 40.59 19.62
CA THR A 588 -4.38 40.61 21.07
C THR A 588 -2.91 40.33 21.40
N GLY A 589 -2.42 40.85 22.53
CA GLY A 589 -1.00 40.73 22.94
C GLY A 589 -0.14 41.99 22.77
N ILE A 590 -0.57 42.92 21.91
CA ILE A 590 0.19 44.13 21.58
C ILE A 590 0.15 45.15 22.73
N THR A 591 1.31 45.46 23.31
CA THR A 591 1.44 46.38 24.47
C THR A 591 2.23 47.67 24.17
N GLY A 592 2.71 47.88 22.93
CA GLY A 592 3.63 48.97 22.58
C GLY A 592 3.51 49.59 21.18
N GLY A 593 2.56 49.14 20.34
CA GLY A 593 2.48 49.50 18.91
C GLY A 593 3.56 48.80 18.07
N LEU A 594 3.29 48.59 16.78
CA LEU A 594 4.19 47.92 15.85
C LEU A 594 5.38 48.83 15.49
N THR A 595 6.57 48.25 15.33
CA THR A 595 7.78 48.97 14.93
C THR A 595 8.17 48.68 13.47
N TRP A 596 9.06 49.51 12.89
CA TRP A 596 9.63 49.28 11.55
C TRP A 596 10.35 47.94 11.43
N ASP A 597 10.66 47.30 12.56
CA ASP A 597 11.29 45.98 12.62
C ASP A 597 10.30 44.85 12.28
N GLN A 598 8.99 45.11 12.24
CA GLN A 598 7.94 44.16 11.90
C GLN A 598 7.38 44.37 10.46
N THR A 599 8.02 45.20 9.60
CA THR A 599 7.51 45.63 8.26
C THR A 599 8.60 45.90 7.17
N ASN A 600 9.75 45.20 7.25
CA ASN A 600 11.09 45.41 6.63
C ASN A 600 11.29 45.82 5.13
N VAL A 601 12.45 46.46 4.73
CA VAL A 601 13.23 46.27 3.44
C VAL A 601 14.73 46.77 3.45
N VAL A 602 15.66 46.14 2.65
CA VAL A 602 17.17 46.26 2.55
C VAL A 602 17.75 46.86 1.22
N CYS A 603 18.66 47.88 1.20
CA CYS A 603 19.02 48.68 -0.03
C CYS A 603 20.51 48.96 -0.46
N PHE A 604 20.73 49.37 -1.73
CA PHE A 604 21.98 49.86 -2.42
C PHE A 604 22.06 51.39 -2.55
N ALA A 605 23.22 52.08 -2.55
CA ALA A 605 23.25 53.54 -2.78
C ALA A 605 23.35 53.96 -4.27
N SER A 606 22.84 55.14 -4.62
CA SER A 606 22.93 55.73 -5.97
C SER A 606 24.36 55.95 -6.43
N GLY A 607 24.60 55.83 -7.73
CA GLY A 607 25.93 55.84 -8.34
C GLY A 607 26.68 54.50 -8.24
N THR A 608 26.06 53.47 -7.67
CA THR A 608 26.59 52.10 -7.70
C THR A 608 26.46 51.54 -9.12
N MET A 609 27.56 51.09 -9.69
CA MET A 609 27.62 50.57 -11.06
C MET A 609 27.41 49.06 -11.04
N ILE A 610 26.30 48.64 -11.64
CA ILE A 610 25.88 47.25 -11.74
C ILE A 610 26.31 46.69 -13.09
N LYS A 611 26.92 45.52 -13.08
CA LYS A 611 27.42 44.88 -14.31
C LYS A 611 26.27 44.28 -15.13
N THR A 612 26.09 44.75 -16.35
CA THR A 612 25.04 44.25 -17.28
C THR A 612 25.65 43.69 -18.57
N ARG A 613 24.82 43.05 -19.40
CA ARG A 613 25.22 42.52 -20.72
C ARG A 613 25.77 43.59 -21.66
N HIS A 614 25.42 44.86 -21.44
CA HIS A 614 25.85 45.99 -22.27
C HIS A 614 26.97 46.83 -21.65
N GLY A 615 27.57 46.35 -20.56
CA GLY A 615 28.57 47.08 -19.78
C GLY A 615 28.04 47.45 -18.40
N GLU A 616 28.80 48.22 -17.64
CA GLU A 616 28.36 48.69 -16.33
C GLU A 616 27.37 49.86 -16.47
N VAL A 617 26.24 49.77 -15.77
CA VAL A 617 25.17 50.77 -15.75
C VAL A 617 24.96 51.23 -14.31
N ALA A 618 24.69 52.52 -14.09
CA ALA A 618 24.39 53.01 -12.75
C ALA A 618 23.05 52.42 -12.26
N VAL A 619 22.94 52.11 -10.97
CA VAL A 619 21.75 51.45 -10.41
C VAL A 619 20.48 52.27 -10.66
N GLU A 620 20.55 53.59 -10.59
CA GLU A 620 19.45 54.51 -10.89
C GLU A 620 19.00 54.52 -12.38
N ASP A 621 19.86 54.07 -13.29
CA ASP A 621 19.59 54.02 -14.73
C ASP A 621 19.12 52.62 -15.19
N LEU A 622 19.07 51.64 -14.29
CA LEU A 622 18.54 50.31 -14.59
C LEU A 622 17.01 50.36 -14.73
N GLN A 623 16.48 49.47 -15.56
CA GLN A 623 15.05 49.33 -15.83
C GLN A 623 14.68 47.85 -15.76
N PRO A 624 13.43 47.50 -15.42
CA PRO A 624 12.93 46.13 -15.55
C PRO A 624 13.23 45.54 -16.95
N GLY A 625 13.65 44.28 -16.98
CA GLY A 625 14.13 43.57 -18.17
C GLY A 625 15.63 43.74 -18.45
N ALA A 626 16.35 44.62 -17.74
CA ALA A 626 17.79 44.78 -17.90
C ALA A 626 18.54 43.47 -17.55
N GLN A 627 19.44 43.05 -18.43
CA GLN A 627 20.22 41.82 -18.27
C GLN A 627 21.42 42.04 -17.36
N VAL A 628 21.27 41.77 -16.07
CA VAL A 628 22.31 41.95 -15.03
C VAL A 628 23.13 40.68 -14.90
N LEU A 629 24.45 40.81 -14.79
CA LEU A 629 25.34 39.68 -14.56
C LEU A 629 25.27 39.24 -13.09
N THR A 630 24.87 38.00 -12.90
CA THR A 630 24.87 37.29 -11.62
C THR A 630 26.09 36.37 -11.52
N LEU A 631 26.47 36.00 -10.30
CA LEU A 631 27.63 35.17 -10.01
C LEU A 631 27.45 33.73 -10.48
N ASP A 632 26.29 33.14 -10.19
CA ASP A 632 26.03 31.71 -10.37
C ASP A 632 25.19 31.41 -11.64
N SER A 633 24.26 32.30 -12.00
CA SER A 633 23.24 32.04 -13.03
C SER A 633 23.49 32.81 -14.34
N GLY A 634 24.65 33.44 -14.51
CA GLY A 634 24.96 34.24 -15.70
C GLY A 634 24.12 35.52 -15.81
N TYR A 635 23.75 35.94 -17.03
CA TYR A 635 22.94 37.16 -17.21
C TYR A 635 21.47 36.88 -16.94
N GLN A 636 20.89 37.53 -15.94
CA GLN A 636 19.49 37.38 -15.54
C GLN A 636 18.70 38.68 -15.76
N PRO A 637 17.43 38.60 -16.19
CA PRO A 637 16.57 39.78 -16.35
C PRO A 637 16.16 40.33 -14.97
N LEU A 638 16.41 41.61 -14.75
CA LEU A 638 15.91 42.32 -13.59
C LEU A 638 14.38 42.41 -13.64
N ARG A 639 13.68 42.04 -12.56
CA ARG A 639 12.21 42.01 -12.53
C ARG A 639 11.59 43.28 -11.98
N TRP A 640 12.23 43.85 -10.97
CA TRP A 640 11.77 45.08 -10.35
C TRP A 640 12.96 45.90 -9.86
N ILE A 641 12.81 47.23 -9.85
CA ILE A 641 13.76 48.16 -9.25
C ILE A 641 13.04 49.37 -8.64
N GLY A 642 13.42 49.78 -7.42
CA GLY A 642 12.83 50.91 -6.72
C GLY A 642 13.84 51.67 -5.85
N GLY A 643 13.71 52.99 -5.78
CA GLY A 643 14.65 53.88 -5.07
C GLY A 643 13.97 54.77 -4.02
N ARG A 644 14.64 55.00 -2.87
CA ARG A 644 14.22 55.90 -1.80
C ARG A 644 15.32 56.92 -1.46
N GLU A 645 14.99 58.20 -1.50
CA GLU A 645 15.89 59.28 -1.11
C GLU A 645 15.91 59.47 0.42
N VAL A 646 17.11 59.60 1.00
CA VAL A 646 17.34 59.91 2.42
C VAL A 646 18.13 61.20 2.51
N GLY A 647 17.45 62.26 2.96
CA GLY A 647 17.99 63.62 3.01
C GLY A 647 18.87 63.91 4.23
N ALA A 648 19.56 65.05 4.21
CA ALA A 648 20.51 65.47 5.25
C ALA A 648 19.91 65.58 6.67
N ALA A 649 18.64 65.95 6.79
CA ALA A 649 17.95 66.04 8.08
C ALA A 649 17.67 64.64 8.67
N GLU A 650 17.34 63.67 7.82
CA GLU A 650 17.03 62.29 8.20
C GLU A 650 18.30 61.53 8.60
N LEU A 651 19.40 61.68 7.86
CA LEU A 651 20.72 61.12 8.22
C LEU A 651 21.29 61.69 9.53
N ALA A 652 20.95 62.93 9.88
CA ALA A 652 21.37 63.55 11.14
C ALA A 652 20.59 63.00 12.35
N GLN A 653 19.31 62.65 12.16
CA GLN A 653 18.45 62.10 13.21
C GLN A 653 18.64 60.58 13.39
N HIS A 654 18.92 59.88 12.30
CA HIS A 654 19.12 58.43 12.27
C HIS A 654 20.53 58.07 11.79
N PRO A 655 21.58 58.29 12.62
CA PRO A 655 22.97 58.02 12.24
C PRO A 655 23.23 56.53 11.90
N LYS A 656 22.33 55.63 12.32
CA LYS A 656 22.34 54.20 11.95
C LYS A 656 21.93 53.92 10.50
N LEU A 657 21.37 54.90 9.78
CA LEU A 657 21.04 54.79 8.34
C LEU A 657 22.18 55.29 7.45
N ARG A 658 23.29 55.75 8.03
CA ARG A 658 24.44 56.22 7.25
C ARG A 658 25.06 55.08 6.43
N PRO A 659 25.38 55.30 5.14
CA PRO A 659 25.92 54.25 4.30
C PRO A 659 27.29 53.77 4.79
N ILE A 660 27.55 52.49 4.57
CA ILE A 660 28.87 51.89 4.76
C ILE A 660 29.63 52.03 3.44
N ARG A 661 30.82 52.65 3.51
CA ARG A 661 31.77 52.70 2.40
C ARG A 661 32.79 51.58 2.53
N ILE A 662 32.85 50.73 1.52
CA ILE A 662 33.88 49.72 1.35
C ILE A 662 34.87 50.24 0.30
N ARG A 663 36.11 50.54 0.71
CA ARG A 663 37.13 51.09 -0.19
C ARG A 663 37.56 50.06 -1.24
N ALA A 664 38.01 50.56 -2.39
CA ALA A 664 38.50 49.70 -3.46
C ALA A 664 39.59 48.71 -2.99
N GLY A 665 39.44 47.44 -3.34
CA GLY A 665 40.39 46.35 -3.04
C GLY A 665 40.34 45.77 -1.62
N VAL A 666 39.45 46.25 -0.74
CA VAL A 666 39.38 45.82 0.67
C VAL A 666 38.86 44.39 0.84
N LEU A 667 38.04 43.90 -0.08
CA LEU A 667 37.44 42.55 -0.01
C LEU A 667 38.34 41.45 -0.61
N GLY A 668 39.53 41.80 -1.10
CA GLY A 668 40.45 40.89 -1.80
C GLY A 668 40.25 40.87 -3.32
N LEU A 669 41.21 40.32 -4.07
CA LEU A 669 41.17 40.20 -5.56
C LEU A 669 40.87 41.52 -6.33
N ASN A 670 41.31 42.67 -5.81
CA ASN A 670 40.98 44.01 -6.32
C ASN A 670 39.47 44.34 -6.30
N GLN A 671 38.71 43.73 -5.38
CA GLN A 671 37.29 44.00 -5.16
C GLN A 671 37.04 44.80 -3.85
N PRO A 672 36.05 45.71 -3.82
CA PRO A 672 35.40 46.26 -5.01
C PRO A 672 36.43 46.99 -5.89
N GLU A 673 36.20 47.08 -7.19
CA GLU A 673 37.13 47.72 -8.15
C GLU A 673 37.17 49.24 -7.96
N ARG A 674 36.15 49.80 -7.31
CA ARG A 674 36.00 51.21 -6.90
C ARG A 674 35.27 51.25 -5.55
N ASP A 675 35.30 52.39 -4.87
CA ASP A 675 34.60 52.52 -3.57
C ASP A 675 33.10 52.18 -3.74
N LEU A 676 32.60 51.29 -2.88
CA LEU A 676 31.21 50.81 -2.88
C LEU A 676 30.47 51.39 -1.67
N LEU A 677 29.31 51.99 -1.90
CA LEU A 677 28.42 52.54 -0.86
C LEU A 677 27.16 51.69 -0.79
N VAL A 678 26.89 51.13 0.38
CA VAL A 678 25.71 50.27 0.61
C VAL A 678 25.04 50.61 1.94
N SER A 679 23.79 50.19 2.13
CA SER A 679 23.16 50.33 3.43
C SER A 679 23.85 49.45 4.48
N PRO A 680 23.73 49.78 5.78
CA PRO A 680 24.36 49.00 6.85
C PRO A 680 23.94 47.51 6.90
N GLN A 681 22.70 47.22 6.52
CA GLN A 681 22.13 45.86 6.52
C GLN A 681 22.51 45.07 5.26
N HIS A 682 22.85 45.75 4.16
CA HIS A 682 23.14 45.14 2.86
C HIS A 682 24.26 44.10 2.96
N ARG A 683 24.05 42.90 2.43
CA ARG A 683 25.05 41.84 2.53
C ARG A 683 25.97 41.79 1.33
N VAL A 684 27.23 41.57 1.66
CA VAL A 684 28.33 41.50 0.71
C VAL A 684 28.93 40.11 0.82
N LEU A 685 29.26 39.51 -0.32
CA LEU A 685 29.88 38.21 -0.35
C LEU A 685 31.32 38.31 0.16
N VAL A 686 31.62 37.58 1.22
CA VAL A 686 32.94 37.51 1.83
C VAL A 686 33.53 36.14 1.59
N ARG A 687 34.70 36.11 0.94
CA ARG A 687 35.45 34.88 0.68
C ARG A 687 36.68 34.80 1.57
N SER A 688 36.77 33.78 2.41
CA SER A 688 37.88 33.65 3.36
C SER A 688 38.05 32.23 3.90
N ARG A 689 39.31 31.78 4.03
CA ARG A 689 39.65 30.58 4.83
C ARG A 689 39.29 30.71 6.31
N VAL A 690 39.04 31.93 6.80
CA VAL A 690 38.48 32.15 8.14
C VAL A 690 37.00 31.85 8.16
N ALA A 691 36.26 32.17 7.10
CA ALA A 691 34.84 31.81 6.95
C ALA A 691 34.69 30.29 6.85
N GLU A 692 35.48 29.62 6.01
CA GLU A 692 35.49 28.15 5.85
C GLU A 692 35.68 27.41 7.19
N ARG A 693 36.61 27.90 8.02
CA ARG A 693 36.87 27.31 9.35
C ARG A 693 35.82 27.65 10.41
N MET A 694 35.04 28.71 10.21
CA MET A 694 34.06 29.18 11.18
C MET A 694 32.64 28.71 10.86
N PHE A 695 32.33 28.51 9.58
CA PHE A 695 30.98 28.28 9.08
C PHE A 695 30.88 27.06 8.16
N GLY A 696 31.98 26.34 7.91
CA GLY A 696 32.01 25.21 6.97
C GLY A 696 32.07 25.62 5.49
N GLU A 697 31.79 26.88 5.17
CA GLU A 697 31.74 27.42 3.80
C GLU A 697 32.78 28.51 3.54
N ALA A 698 33.41 28.47 2.37
CA ALA A 698 34.44 29.43 1.99
C ALA A 698 33.89 30.80 1.54
N GLU A 699 32.62 30.85 1.12
CA GLU A 699 31.91 32.06 0.67
C GLU A 699 30.66 32.24 1.51
N VAL A 700 30.49 33.41 2.13
CA VAL A 700 29.33 33.68 2.99
C VAL A 700 28.86 35.13 2.82
N LEU A 701 27.57 35.38 2.99
CA LEU A 701 26.98 36.72 2.91
C LEU A 701 27.01 37.41 4.28
N VAL A 702 27.66 38.57 4.34
CA VAL A 702 27.85 39.33 5.58
C VAL A 702 27.32 40.75 5.41
N ALA A 703 26.45 41.19 6.33
CA ALA A 703 25.97 42.56 6.35
C ALA A 703 27.13 43.56 6.51
N ALA A 704 27.12 44.64 5.72
CA ALA A 704 28.21 45.60 5.63
C ALA A 704 28.58 46.23 6.99
N LYS A 705 27.60 46.46 7.88
CA LYS A 705 27.83 46.96 9.25
C LYS A 705 28.73 46.06 10.09
N HIS A 706 28.78 44.76 9.79
CA HIS A 706 29.60 43.80 10.53
C HIS A 706 31.04 43.68 9.99
N LEU A 707 31.34 44.33 8.86
CA LEU A 707 32.67 44.38 8.25
C LEU A 707 33.51 45.59 8.69
N LEU A 708 32.97 46.49 9.53
CA LEU A 708 33.65 47.70 10.02
C LEU A 708 34.98 47.45 10.75
N ALA A 709 35.26 46.20 11.16
CA ALA A 709 36.54 45.83 11.75
C ALA A 709 37.67 45.65 10.70
N LEU A 710 37.36 45.65 9.41
CA LEU A 710 38.35 45.54 8.33
C LEU A 710 38.94 46.92 7.98
N ASP A 711 40.27 46.98 7.82
CA ASP A 711 40.97 48.19 7.38
C ASP A 711 40.49 48.60 5.97
N GLY A 712 39.74 49.71 5.89
CA GLY A 712 39.17 50.24 4.65
C GLY A 712 37.65 50.07 4.49
N VAL A 713 36.95 49.54 5.50
CA VAL A 713 35.48 49.65 5.61
C VAL A 713 35.16 50.72 6.65
N GLU A 714 34.42 51.77 6.26
CA GLU A 714 34.11 52.91 7.13
C GLU A 714 32.63 53.32 7.02
N ILE A 715 32.10 53.95 8.06
CA ILE A 715 30.84 54.69 7.94
C ILE A 715 31.13 55.97 7.16
N ALA A 716 30.42 56.22 6.07
CA ALA A 716 30.69 57.34 5.18
C ALA A 716 30.16 58.67 5.77
N GLU A 717 30.91 59.26 6.70
CA GLU A 717 30.47 60.46 7.42
C GLU A 717 30.40 61.73 6.55
N ASP A 718 31.10 61.72 5.42
CA ASP A 718 31.17 62.79 4.42
C ASP A 718 29.97 62.80 3.45
N VAL A 719 29.13 61.76 3.46
CA VAL A 719 27.90 61.68 2.67
C VAL A 719 26.78 62.41 3.42
N THR A 720 26.24 63.47 2.81
CA THR A 720 25.21 64.33 3.42
C THR A 720 23.81 64.04 2.93
N GLU A 721 23.65 63.32 1.82
CA GLU A 721 22.39 62.82 1.26
C GLU A 721 22.69 61.52 0.49
N VAL A 722 21.77 60.56 0.50
CA VAL A 722 21.93 59.29 -0.21
C VAL A 722 20.57 58.79 -0.69
N THR A 723 20.50 58.31 -1.93
CA THR A 723 19.32 57.62 -2.44
C THR A 723 19.61 56.12 -2.54
N TYR A 724 18.73 55.33 -1.97
CA TYR A 724 18.86 53.90 -1.77
C TYR A 724 17.96 53.10 -2.72
N TRP A 725 18.53 52.26 -3.58
CA TRP A 725 17.87 51.45 -4.59
C TRP A 725 17.79 49.97 -4.21
N HIS A 726 16.75 49.29 -4.66
CA HIS A 726 16.52 47.85 -4.50
C HIS A 726 16.18 47.26 -5.86
N PHE A 727 16.56 46.01 -6.11
CA PHE A 727 16.10 45.27 -7.28
C PHE A 727 16.11 43.76 -7.04
N LEU A 728 15.20 43.05 -7.70
CA LEU A 728 15.00 41.60 -7.57
C LEU A 728 15.03 40.87 -8.92
N PHE A 729 15.26 39.56 -8.85
CA PHE A 729 15.26 38.59 -9.96
C PHE A 729 14.24 37.47 -9.66
N ASP A 730 14.08 36.51 -10.57
CA ASP A 730 13.19 35.35 -10.39
C ASP A 730 13.59 34.43 -9.23
N THR A 731 14.88 34.44 -8.88
CA THR A 731 15.42 33.75 -7.70
C THR A 731 16.43 34.66 -7.02
N HIS A 732 16.83 34.37 -5.77
CA HIS A 732 17.92 35.12 -5.14
C HIS A 732 19.17 35.07 -6.05
N GLN A 733 19.84 36.21 -6.24
CA GLN A 733 21.07 36.27 -7.02
C GLN A 733 22.16 37.06 -6.29
N VAL A 734 23.42 36.68 -6.53
CA VAL A 734 24.58 37.51 -6.17
C VAL A 734 25.00 38.29 -7.42
N VAL A 735 25.04 39.61 -7.34
CA VAL A 735 25.35 40.53 -8.46
C VAL A 735 26.69 41.22 -8.26
N PHE A 736 27.22 41.78 -9.35
CA PHE A 736 28.47 42.55 -9.30
C PHE A 736 28.19 44.06 -9.23
N SER A 737 28.48 44.64 -8.07
CA SER A 737 28.26 46.05 -7.72
C SER A 737 29.60 46.73 -7.48
N ASN A 738 29.96 47.70 -8.33
CA ASN A 738 31.29 48.34 -8.32
C ASN A 738 32.45 47.32 -8.35
N GLY A 739 32.22 46.15 -8.95
CA GLY A 739 33.18 45.05 -9.04
C GLY A 739 33.25 44.11 -7.83
N ALA A 740 32.46 44.34 -6.77
CA ALA A 740 32.30 43.37 -5.67
C ALA A 740 31.02 42.54 -5.83
N ALA A 741 31.05 41.30 -5.36
CA ALA A 741 29.88 40.44 -5.29
C ALA A 741 28.99 40.82 -4.09
N THR A 742 27.75 41.22 -4.36
CA THR A 742 26.76 41.68 -3.37
C THR A 742 25.43 41.00 -3.62
N GLU A 743 24.58 40.85 -2.61
CA GLU A 743 23.25 40.27 -2.81
C GLU A 743 22.33 41.19 -3.62
N SER A 744 21.45 40.61 -4.45
CA SER A 744 20.21 41.29 -4.85
C SER A 744 19.27 41.37 -3.66
N LEU A 745 18.14 42.09 -3.79
CA LEU A 745 17.09 41.96 -2.78
C LEU A 745 16.71 40.47 -2.70
N PHE A 746 16.87 39.90 -1.50
CA PHE A 746 16.40 38.58 -1.16
C PHE A 746 15.23 38.77 -0.22
N THR A 747 14.04 38.71 -0.80
CA THR A 747 12.81 38.35 -0.12
C THR A 747 12.65 36.85 -0.38
N GLY A 748 12.19 36.07 0.60
CA GLY A 748 11.86 34.67 0.37
C GLY A 748 10.64 34.57 -0.55
N PRO A 749 9.76 33.57 -0.34
CA PRO A 749 8.53 33.38 -1.11
C PRO A 749 7.60 34.62 -1.20
N GLU A 750 7.84 35.70 -0.45
CA GLU A 750 6.97 36.87 -0.35
C GLU A 750 6.99 37.84 -1.56
N ALA A 751 7.73 37.56 -2.64
CA ALA A 751 8.06 38.59 -3.65
C ALA A 751 6.90 39.04 -4.59
N LEU A 752 5.81 38.28 -4.72
CA LEU A 752 4.68 38.66 -5.59
C LEU A 752 3.52 39.33 -4.84
N LYS A 753 3.50 39.33 -3.51
CA LYS A 753 2.49 40.03 -2.70
C LYS A 753 2.74 41.56 -2.64
N ALA A 754 3.94 42.03 -3.02
CA ALA A 754 4.30 43.47 -3.02
C ALA A 754 3.94 44.26 -4.31
N VAL A 755 3.27 43.64 -5.29
CA VAL A 755 2.88 44.29 -6.55
C VAL A 755 1.35 44.33 -6.66
N SER A 756 0.76 45.51 -6.88
CA SER A 756 -0.70 45.66 -6.89
C SER A 756 -1.38 44.76 -7.94
N PRO A 757 -2.62 44.30 -7.69
CA PRO A 757 -3.35 43.39 -8.59
C PRO A 757 -3.40 43.88 -10.04
N GLU A 758 -3.47 45.19 -10.27
CA GLU A 758 -3.52 45.76 -11.62
C GLU A 758 -2.18 45.64 -12.37
N VAL A 759 -1.06 45.72 -11.66
CA VAL A 759 0.28 45.54 -12.24
C VAL A 759 0.58 44.05 -12.43
N ARG A 760 0.05 43.19 -11.56
CA ARG A 760 0.12 41.73 -11.70
C ARG A 760 -0.68 41.25 -12.92
N GLU A 761 -1.89 41.78 -13.13
CA GLU A 761 -2.69 41.52 -14.33
C GLU A 761 -2.03 42.10 -15.61
N GLU A 762 -1.41 43.28 -15.55
CA GLU A 762 -0.68 43.85 -16.68
C GLU A 762 0.55 43.00 -17.05
N ILE A 763 1.27 42.46 -16.06
CA ILE A 763 2.44 41.59 -16.26
C ILE A 763 2.02 40.22 -16.84
N LEU A 764 0.94 39.62 -16.33
CA LEU A 764 0.39 38.35 -16.83
C LEU A 764 -0.25 38.50 -18.22
N ALA A 765 -0.82 39.67 -18.55
CA ALA A 765 -1.34 39.99 -19.87
C ALA A 765 -0.24 40.28 -20.91
N LEU A 766 0.91 40.80 -20.47
CA LEU A 766 2.06 41.10 -21.33
C LEU A 766 2.98 39.89 -21.57
N PHE A 767 3.01 38.92 -20.65
CA PHE A 767 3.90 37.76 -20.68
C PHE A 767 3.20 36.48 -20.14
N PRO A 768 2.41 35.78 -20.98
CA PRO A 768 1.60 34.63 -20.56
C PRO A 768 2.40 33.43 -20.04
N GLU A 769 3.68 33.32 -20.41
CA GLU A 769 4.59 32.26 -19.96
C GLU A 769 4.92 32.27 -18.45
N PHE A 770 4.59 33.31 -17.68
CA PHE A 770 4.77 33.32 -16.22
C PHE A 770 3.72 32.54 -15.44
N ALA A 771 2.59 32.16 -16.06
CA ALA A 771 1.55 31.38 -15.40
C ALA A 771 1.93 29.90 -15.14
N LEU A 772 3.10 29.45 -15.60
CA LEU A 772 3.45 28.03 -15.70
C LEU A 772 4.74 27.62 -14.94
N GLY A 773 5.22 28.38 -13.96
CA GLY A 773 6.40 27.93 -13.21
C GLY A 773 6.95 28.89 -12.15
N LEU A 774 6.19 29.12 -11.07
CA LEU A 774 6.66 29.81 -9.86
C LEU A 774 6.60 28.91 -8.62
N GLY A 775 6.80 27.59 -8.80
CA GLY A 775 6.86 26.59 -7.74
C GLY A 775 8.28 26.12 -7.45
N ALA A 776 9.20 27.02 -7.12
CA ALA A 776 10.51 26.62 -6.63
C ALA A 776 10.87 27.47 -5.42
N GLU A 777 10.90 26.82 -4.26
CA GLU A 777 11.51 27.34 -3.02
C GLU A 777 12.83 28.03 -3.35
N THR A 778 12.93 29.34 -3.14
CA THR A 778 14.19 30.04 -3.40
C THR A 778 14.98 30.15 -2.11
N GLU A 779 15.80 29.14 -1.83
CA GLU A 779 16.84 29.22 -0.81
C GLU A 779 17.81 30.38 -1.09
N ALA A 780 18.45 30.89 -0.03
CA ALA A 780 19.49 31.87 -0.19
C ALA A 780 20.70 31.30 -0.95
N VAL A 781 21.15 31.94 -2.03
CA VAL A 781 22.26 31.47 -2.89
C VAL A 781 23.55 31.13 -2.13
N ARG A 782 23.76 31.78 -0.97
CA ARG A 782 24.88 31.53 -0.06
C ARG A 782 24.42 31.73 1.38
N ARG A 783 25.10 31.06 2.31
CA ARG A 783 24.81 31.16 3.75
C ARG A 783 24.89 32.59 4.28
N LEU A 784 23.83 32.99 4.98
CA LEU A 784 23.71 34.25 5.68
C LEU A 784 24.39 34.15 7.06
N VAL A 785 25.35 35.04 7.37
CA VAL A 785 26.08 34.97 8.65
C VAL A 785 25.43 35.85 9.74
N PRO A 786 25.12 35.30 10.94
CA PRO A 786 24.60 36.06 12.06
C PRO A 786 25.59 37.12 12.59
N GLY A 787 25.06 38.25 13.08
CA GLY A 787 25.85 39.46 13.36
C GLY A 787 26.96 39.33 14.43
N ARG A 788 26.83 38.42 15.40
CA ARG A 788 27.91 38.14 16.38
C ARG A 788 29.07 37.37 15.74
N ALA A 789 28.76 36.38 14.92
CA ALA A 789 29.76 35.54 14.28
C ALA A 789 30.48 36.28 13.14
N ALA A 790 29.76 37.12 12.39
CA ALA A 790 30.32 38.01 11.37
C ALA A 790 31.39 38.96 11.92
N ARG A 791 31.11 39.61 13.06
CA ARG A 791 32.09 40.51 13.72
C ARG A 791 33.35 39.77 14.18
N GLN A 792 33.17 38.58 14.76
CA GLN A 792 34.30 37.73 15.16
C GLN A 792 35.14 37.27 13.96
N MET A 793 34.50 37.00 12.83
CA MET A 793 35.17 36.66 11.57
C MET A 793 36.02 37.83 11.07
N ALA A 794 35.45 39.04 10.98
CA ALA A 794 36.16 40.25 10.56
C ALA A 794 37.38 40.57 11.45
N GLU A 795 37.22 40.46 12.78
CA GLU A 795 38.33 40.65 13.72
C GLU A 795 39.43 39.57 13.60
N ARG A 796 39.05 38.32 13.30
CA ARG A 796 40.00 37.22 13.09
C ARG A 796 40.75 37.35 11.77
N VAL A 797 40.11 37.90 10.73
CA VAL A 797 40.76 38.24 9.45
C VAL A 797 41.83 39.31 9.69
N LEU A 798 41.49 40.39 10.40
CA LEU A 798 42.42 41.46 10.75
C LEU A 798 43.62 40.96 11.58
N ARG A 799 43.37 40.20 12.65
CA ARG A 799 44.42 39.71 13.58
C ARG A 799 45.45 38.81 12.91
N ASN A 800 45.06 38.02 11.93
CA ASN A 800 45.94 37.07 11.28
C ASN A 800 46.82 37.69 10.18
N ARG A 801 46.64 38.99 9.85
CA ARG A 801 47.24 39.67 8.67
C ARG A 801 47.16 38.86 7.38
N LYS A 802 46.21 37.92 7.32
CA LYS A 802 45.87 37.23 6.09
C LYS A 802 45.02 38.23 5.32
N THR A 803 45.39 38.49 4.08
CA THR A 803 44.42 39.07 3.14
C THR A 803 43.16 38.20 3.19
N LEU A 804 41.98 38.75 2.87
CA LEU A 804 40.94 37.91 2.31
C LEU A 804 41.62 37.21 1.11
N VAL A 805 42.02 35.95 1.29
CA VAL A 805 43.07 35.33 0.47
C VAL A 805 42.46 34.85 -0.84
N ALA A 806 43.08 35.34 -1.92
CA ALA A 806 43.41 34.77 -3.23
C ALA A 806 42.52 33.69 -3.83
#